data_AF-A0A2H6JT58-F1
#
_entry.id   AF-A0A2H6JT58-F1
#
_cell.length_a   1.000
_cell.length_b   1.000
_cell.length_c   1.000
_cell.angle_alpha   90.00
_cell.angle_beta   90.00
_cell.angle_gamma   90.00
#
_symmetry.space_group_name_H-M   'P 1'
#
loop_
_entity.id
_entity.type
_entity.pdbx_description
1 polymer ?
#
loop_
_entity_poly.entity_id
_entity_poly.type
_entity_poly.pdbx_seq_one_letter_code
_entity_poly.pdbx_strand_id
1 'polypeptide(L)'
;MLLTENVSVITGPPGTGKSQVVSASLMNTRLKEEAALFTSRNHKALDAVLYRMQLDQSKPVIIRANSKEDPFLKFDCESALKQLLTDEHSNISQEQWEDVKKKLFEHLRERGELGIVVREVQEMRDELGKLEQNMTDLSADWDKQFRNELDISYNDFPTSLLEQIDGKISSLRSMDSSPLFFTRINWWIQDVLFIRFKTKKINKIFSDKFKSWKLKDTELGYEGLKVIAEKLTMLLKASQYCSDRCKARPIVEQLNSKQSLEDLTCRMKEISDKLIALIPSALAHQLSSKTGLPRDADREQMANLKSALRSLNHPLSDDESRRSVQDYLKQLMPSLMKHYPLWSVTNLAIGSRIPLMPGLFDLAIIDEASQCDIASAIPIMFRAKRVGVVGDPHQLSHTTKLSRPRDILIRKRHGLVDLSQQRFSYVDTSLYDLFAQTNFVNPVFLRDTYRSIDIIADYSNNNFYEGKLRVATNVDKLRVPSGTKAGIHWTDITSEIRSGGTSGCFAPSEIKEIVDIVANILVKNQFEGTLGIVTPFRQQANRINDMIYQEIPIEKLRSAQVIVDTAHGFQGDERDVIILSLCAGPDMPAGSRGFIRETANLMNVAVSRARAVLHIVGNKMWAAKSGIPHIVSLANPSKRTNYSSNATQSKWHPHESPWEKILFEALRNKGIDTIPQYPVLGRRLDLAIVQKDGIKIDIEVDGDQYHRNPDGTRKHDDVWRDIQLQGAGWKVVRFWVYQLREDMDSCINKIIRANNQE
;
A
#
# COMPACT_ATOMS: atom_id res chain seq x y z
N MET A 1 -15.24 -6.50 0.52
CA MET A 1 -15.40 -5.25 1.31
C MET A 1 -14.41 -5.30 2.46
N LEU A 2 -13.85 -4.16 2.85
CA LEU A 2 -12.99 -4.07 4.04
C LEU A 2 -13.85 -4.15 5.32
N LEU A 3 -13.26 -4.63 6.42
CA LEU A 3 -13.86 -4.65 7.76
C LEU A 3 -15.12 -5.52 7.93
N THR A 4 -15.28 -6.60 7.15
CA THR A 4 -16.45 -7.52 7.23
C THR A 4 -16.33 -8.58 8.31
N GLU A 5 -15.11 -8.95 8.70
CA GLU A 5 -14.85 -9.93 9.75
C GLU A 5 -15.17 -9.36 11.15
N ASN A 6 -15.35 -10.24 12.13
CA ASN A 6 -15.50 -9.86 13.55
C ASN A 6 -14.36 -8.95 14.02
N VAL A 7 -13.17 -9.21 13.49
CA VAL A 7 -11.94 -8.48 13.75
C VAL A 7 -11.23 -8.27 12.43
N SER A 8 -10.93 -7.02 12.10
CA SER A 8 -10.14 -6.68 10.91
C SER A 8 -9.03 -5.73 11.29
N VAL A 9 -7.84 -5.92 10.72
CA VAL A 9 -6.67 -5.07 10.96
C VAL A 9 -6.22 -4.46 9.64
N ILE A 10 -5.93 -3.16 9.66
CA ILE A 10 -5.39 -2.42 8.52
C ILE A 10 -4.06 -1.81 8.95
N THR A 11 -2.98 -2.26 8.32
CA THR A 11 -1.65 -1.66 8.44
C THR A 11 -1.54 -0.52 7.44
N GLY A 12 -1.53 0.71 7.95
CA GLY A 12 -1.44 1.90 7.11
C GLY A 12 -0.17 2.69 7.40
N PRO A 13 0.90 2.50 6.61
CA PRO A 13 2.09 3.34 6.70
C PRO A 13 1.81 4.85 6.54
N PRO A 14 2.81 5.73 6.76
CA PRO A 14 2.64 7.15 6.58
C PRO A 14 2.23 7.52 5.14
N GLY A 15 1.20 8.35 4.99
CA GLY A 15 0.75 8.83 3.68
C GLY A 15 -0.08 7.84 2.85
N THR A 16 -0.45 6.67 3.39
CA THR A 16 -1.17 5.63 2.63
C THR A 16 -2.69 5.73 2.63
N GLY A 17 -3.24 6.86 3.09
CA GLY A 17 -4.68 7.12 3.03
C GLY A 17 -5.51 6.41 4.12
N LYS A 18 -4.94 6.09 5.29
CA LYS A 18 -5.70 5.55 6.45
C LYS A 18 -7.05 6.26 6.68
N SER A 19 -7.03 7.59 6.80
CA SER A 19 -8.24 8.38 7.03
C SER A 19 -9.26 8.28 5.89
N GLN A 20 -8.81 8.01 4.65
CA GLN A 20 -9.67 7.75 3.49
C GLN A 20 -10.33 6.37 3.59
N VAL A 21 -9.58 5.35 4.04
CA VAL A 21 -10.12 4.01 4.28
C VAL A 21 -11.16 4.05 5.40
N VAL A 22 -10.89 4.79 6.47
CA VAL A 22 -11.83 5.00 7.58
C VAL A 22 -13.09 5.74 7.10
N SER A 23 -12.95 6.88 6.41
CA SER A 23 -14.10 7.65 5.93
C SER A 23 -14.97 6.84 4.95
N ALA A 24 -14.35 6.14 4.00
CA ALA A 24 -15.06 5.27 3.07
C ALA A 24 -15.77 4.12 3.79
N SER A 25 -15.15 3.52 4.81
CA SER A 25 -15.77 2.46 5.62
C SER A 25 -16.99 2.96 6.38
N LEU A 26 -16.92 4.15 6.97
CA LEU A 26 -18.04 4.78 7.67
C LEU A 26 -19.19 5.10 6.71
N MET A 27 -18.90 5.67 5.53
CA MET A 27 -19.91 5.97 4.51
C MET A 27 -20.59 4.69 3.99
N ASN A 28 -19.80 3.64 3.72
CA ASN A 28 -20.35 2.35 3.30
C ASN A 28 -21.23 1.72 4.38
N THR A 29 -20.85 1.83 5.66
CA THR A 29 -21.65 1.32 6.78
C THR A 29 -22.98 2.08 6.87
N ARG A 30 -22.93 3.41 6.72
CA ARG A 30 -24.16 4.23 6.66
C ARG A 30 -25.06 3.84 5.50
N LEU A 31 -24.53 3.70 4.28
CA LEU A 31 -25.33 3.34 3.09
C LEU A 31 -25.99 1.95 3.22
N LYS A 32 -25.42 1.07 4.03
CA LYS A 32 -26.01 -0.23 4.41
C LYS A 32 -27.03 -0.14 5.54
N GLU A 33 -27.30 1.07 6.05
CA GLU A 33 -28.18 1.31 7.19
C GLU A 33 -27.69 0.64 8.49
N GLU A 34 -26.37 0.42 8.58
CA GLU A 34 -25.69 -0.08 9.76
C GLU A 34 -25.15 1.09 10.61
N ALA A 35 -25.01 0.86 11.91
CA ALA A 35 -24.44 1.80 12.87
C ALA A 35 -22.93 1.64 13.00
N ALA A 36 -22.19 2.75 13.04
CA ALA A 36 -20.73 2.73 13.23
C ALA A 36 -20.25 3.72 14.29
N LEU A 37 -19.25 3.29 15.05
CA LEU A 37 -18.51 4.10 16.00
C LEU A 37 -17.08 4.28 15.50
N PHE A 38 -16.64 5.51 15.35
CA PHE A 38 -15.27 5.86 15.02
C PHE A 38 -14.54 6.43 16.24
N THR A 39 -13.38 5.87 16.55
CA THR A 39 -12.60 6.27 17.72
C THR A 39 -11.12 6.42 17.39
N SER A 40 -10.47 7.29 18.14
CA SER A 40 -9.02 7.43 18.14
C SER A 40 -8.56 8.02 19.47
N ARG A 41 -7.27 7.85 19.78
CA ARG A 41 -6.64 8.47 20.95
C ARG A 41 -6.58 9.99 20.87
N ASN A 42 -6.48 10.57 19.66
CA ASN A 42 -6.25 12.00 19.45
C ASN A 42 -7.41 12.67 18.67
N HIS A 43 -7.79 13.88 19.08
CA HIS A 43 -8.75 14.72 18.36
C HIS A 43 -8.36 14.95 16.90
N LYS A 44 -7.08 15.25 16.62
CA LYS A 44 -6.58 15.51 15.25
C LYS A 44 -6.91 14.37 14.26
N ALA A 45 -6.72 13.12 14.69
CA ALA A 45 -7.00 11.96 13.85
C ALA A 45 -8.50 11.86 13.53
N LEU A 46 -9.33 12.17 14.52
CA LEU A 46 -10.76 12.19 14.30
C LEU A 46 -11.16 13.32 13.35
N ASP A 47 -10.66 14.53 13.57
CA ASP A 47 -10.98 15.71 12.77
C ASP A 47 -10.58 15.53 11.30
N ALA A 48 -9.46 14.84 11.05
CA ALA A 48 -9.02 14.48 9.71
C ALA A 48 -10.05 13.63 8.95
N VAL A 49 -10.73 12.70 9.62
CA VAL A 49 -11.81 11.90 9.03
C VAL A 49 -13.07 12.75 8.89
N LEU A 50 -13.47 13.49 9.92
CA LEU A 50 -14.67 14.32 9.89
C LEU A 50 -14.61 15.37 8.77
N TYR A 51 -13.45 15.99 8.54
CA TYR A 51 -13.25 16.94 7.45
C TYR A 51 -13.52 16.31 6.07
N ARG A 52 -13.07 15.06 5.85
CA ARG A 52 -13.33 14.32 4.60
C ARG A 52 -14.79 13.90 4.43
N MET A 53 -15.55 13.88 5.52
CA MET A 53 -16.97 13.54 5.54
C MET A 53 -17.88 14.77 5.47
N GLN A 54 -17.31 15.99 5.47
CA GLN A 54 -18.07 17.23 5.23
C GLN A 54 -18.44 17.27 3.75
N LEU A 55 -19.67 16.88 3.46
CA LEU A 55 -20.31 17.15 2.18
C LEU A 55 -20.87 18.58 2.22
N ASP A 56 -21.11 19.17 1.04
CA ASP A 56 -21.72 20.49 0.86
C ASP A 56 -23.22 20.48 1.24
N GLN A 57 -23.51 20.02 2.45
CA GLN A 57 -24.85 19.79 2.95
C GLN A 57 -24.99 20.39 4.35
N SER A 58 -26.13 21.04 4.57
CA SER A 58 -26.53 21.63 5.85
C SER A 58 -26.74 20.61 6.99
N LYS A 59 -26.61 19.29 6.70
CA LYS A 59 -26.87 18.19 7.63
C LYS A 59 -25.60 17.35 7.87
N PRO A 60 -25.27 17.04 9.14
CA PRO A 60 -24.04 16.32 9.48
C PRO A 60 -24.21 14.80 9.26
N VAL A 61 -23.20 14.20 8.63
CA VAL A 61 -23.18 12.77 8.32
C VAL A 61 -22.81 11.90 9.55
N ILE A 62 -22.02 12.47 10.46
CA ILE A 62 -21.46 11.84 11.65
C ILE A 62 -21.58 12.77 12.86
N ILE A 63 -21.94 12.21 14.02
CA ILE A 63 -22.00 12.96 15.29
C ILE A 63 -20.61 13.01 15.95
N ARG A 64 -20.20 14.18 16.44
CA ARG A 64 -19.02 14.36 17.27
C ARG A 64 -19.43 14.39 18.75
N ALA A 65 -19.13 13.33 19.49
CA ALA A 65 -19.60 13.17 20.88
C ALA A 65 -18.62 13.74 21.94
N ASN A 66 -17.52 14.36 21.55
CA ASN A 66 -16.57 15.02 22.46
C ASN A 66 -17.13 16.35 23.06
N SER A 67 -16.53 16.89 24.12
CA SER A 67 -17.01 18.09 24.85
C SER A 67 -16.93 19.40 24.05
N LYS A 68 -17.79 20.37 24.42
CA LYS A 68 -17.90 21.75 23.88
C LYS A 68 -16.62 22.61 23.98
N GLU A 69 -15.56 22.16 24.65
CA GLU A 69 -14.27 22.87 24.69
C GLU A 69 -13.46 22.73 23.40
N ASP A 70 -13.93 21.92 22.46
CA ASP A 70 -13.35 21.84 21.12
C ASP A 70 -13.90 23.00 20.26
N PRO A 71 -13.11 24.04 19.95
CA PRO A 71 -13.58 25.17 19.13
C PRO A 71 -13.94 24.76 17.69
N PHE A 72 -13.65 23.52 17.29
CA PHE A 72 -14.01 22.95 15.98
C PHE A 72 -15.26 22.06 16.02
N LEU A 73 -15.94 21.94 17.16
CA LEU A 73 -17.15 21.12 17.30
C LEU A 73 -18.33 21.75 16.54
N LYS A 74 -18.52 21.34 15.27
CA LYS A 74 -19.62 21.85 14.44
C LYS A 74 -20.99 21.23 14.76
N PHE A 75 -21.05 20.03 15.37
CA PHE A 75 -22.31 19.33 15.67
C PHE A 75 -22.19 18.23 16.74
N ASP A 76 -22.94 18.36 17.84
CA ASP A 76 -22.97 17.43 18.98
C ASP A 76 -24.32 16.70 19.13
N CYS A 77 -24.44 15.82 20.14
CA CYS A 77 -25.68 15.09 20.44
C CYS A 77 -26.86 16.02 20.76
N GLU A 78 -26.61 17.16 21.42
CA GLU A 78 -27.64 18.14 21.74
C GLU A 78 -28.20 18.79 20.46
N SER A 79 -27.31 19.12 19.52
CA SER A 79 -27.66 19.66 18.20
C SER A 79 -28.45 18.65 17.37
N ALA A 80 -28.06 17.37 17.41
CA ALA A 80 -28.78 16.27 16.78
C ALA A 80 -30.22 16.13 17.29
N LEU A 81 -30.40 16.16 18.61
CA LEU A 81 -31.73 16.10 19.23
C LEU A 81 -32.55 17.35 18.90
N LYS A 82 -31.94 18.54 18.92
CA LYS A 82 -32.63 19.78 18.52
C LYS A 82 -33.14 19.66 17.09
N GLN A 83 -32.31 19.19 16.16
CA GLN A 83 -32.67 19.06 14.75
C GLN A 83 -33.78 18.02 14.54
N LEU A 84 -33.73 16.87 15.20
CA LEU A 84 -34.78 15.85 15.11
C LEU A 84 -36.14 16.33 15.60
N LEU A 85 -36.15 17.20 16.61
CA LEU A 85 -37.36 17.78 17.16
C LEU A 85 -37.93 18.91 16.28
N THR A 86 -37.10 19.57 15.47
CA THR A 86 -37.51 20.72 14.63
C THR A 86 -37.82 20.35 13.20
N ASP A 87 -37.08 19.42 12.61
CA ASP A 87 -37.21 19.08 11.19
C ASP A 87 -38.49 18.26 10.93
N GLU A 88 -39.12 18.47 9.78
CA GLU A 88 -40.29 17.68 9.37
C GLU A 88 -39.87 16.30 8.84
N HIS A 89 -40.66 15.29 9.18
CA HIS A 89 -40.51 13.95 8.64
C HIS A 89 -41.07 13.89 7.21
N SER A 90 -40.27 13.40 6.26
CA SER A 90 -40.63 13.36 4.82
C SER A 90 -40.69 11.93 4.29
N ASN A 91 -41.92 11.44 4.06
CA ASN A 91 -42.14 10.15 3.40
C ASN A 91 -41.65 10.15 1.95
N ILE A 92 -41.71 11.30 1.27
CA ILE A 92 -41.22 11.47 -0.10
C ILE A 92 -39.70 11.23 -0.15
N SER A 93 -38.97 11.76 0.82
CA SER A 93 -37.52 11.56 0.90
C SER A 93 -37.14 10.11 1.19
N GLN A 94 -37.98 9.38 1.94
CA GLN A 94 -37.82 7.94 2.16
C GLN A 94 -38.03 7.15 0.85
N GLU A 95 -39.08 7.45 0.09
CA GLU A 95 -39.34 6.79 -1.21
C GLU A 95 -38.21 7.05 -2.22
N GLN A 96 -37.75 8.30 -2.31
CA GLN A 96 -36.60 8.67 -3.14
C GLN A 96 -35.31 7.94 -2.73
N TRP A 97 -35.09 7.76 -1.43
CA TRP A 97 -33.96 6.97 -0.95
C TRP A 97 -34.05 5.52 -1.41
N GLU A 98 -35.20 4.86 -1.30
CA GLU A 98 -35.35 3.46 -1.73
C GLU A 98 -35.11 3.27 -3.24
N ASP A 99 -35.56 4.20 -4.09
CA ASP A 99 -35.30 4.15 -5.55
C ASP A 99 -33.81 4.29 -5.86
N VAL A 100 -33.14 5.29 -5.28
CA VAL A 100 -31.71 5.53 -5.51
C VAL A 100 -30.85 4.41 -4.91
N LYS A 101 -31.23 3.89 -3.73
CA LYS A 101 -30.59 2.75 -3.07
C LYS A 101 -30.60 1.53 -4.00
N LYS A 102 -31.75 1.19 -4.60
CA LYS A 102 -31.85 0.06 -5.53
C LYS A 102 -30.85 0.19 -6.69
N LYS A 103 -30.81 1.36 -7.35
CA LYS A 103 -29.88 1.65 -8.46
C LYS A 103 -28.41 1.57 -8.03
N LEU A 104 -28.10 2.13 -6.85
CA LEU A 104 -26.75 2.12 -6.30
C LEU A 104 -26.26 0.68 -6.05
N PHE A 105 -27.07 -0.15 -5.40
CA PHE A 105 -26.72 -1.54 -5.11
C PHE A 105 -26.64 -2.42 -6.37
N GLU A 106 -27.45 -2.15 -7.38
CA GLU A 106 -27.38 -2.81 -8.69
C GLU A 106 -26.04 -2.54 -9.37
N HIS A 107 -25.62 -1.28 -9.47
CA HIS A 107 -24.31 -0.92 -10.04
C HIS A 107 -23.14 -1.43 -9.20
N LEU A 108 -23.24 -1.44 -7.87
CA LEU A 108 -22.22 -2.03 -7.00
C LEU A 108 -22.07 -3.53 -7.25
N ARG A 109 -23.18 -4.24 -7.44
CA ARG A 109 -23.19 -5.66 -7.77
C ARG A 109 -22.56 -5.91 -9.15
N GLU A 110 -23.01 -5.19 -10.18
CA GLU A 110 -22.46 -5.31 -11.54
C GLU A 110 -20.95 -5.07 -11.55
N ARG A 111 -20.48 -4.02 -10.85
CA ARG A 111 -19.05 -3.73 -10.69
C ARG A 111 -18.31 -4.86 -9.97
N GLY A 112 -18.92 -5.44 -8.93
CA GLY A 112 -18.33 -6.55 -8.19
C GLY A 112 -18.14 -7.79 -9.05
N GLU A 113 -19.17 -8.16 -9.82
CA GLU A 113 -19.14 -9.28 -10.76
C GLU A 113 -18.09 -9.07 -11.86
N LEU A 114 -18.03 -7.87 -12.45
CA LEU A 114 -16.97 -7.51 -13.41
C LEU A 114 -15.57 -7.58 -12.81
N GLY A 115 -15.41 -7.13 -11.56
CA GLY A 115 -14.12 -7.18 -10.86
C GLY A 115 -13.58 -8.60 -10.67
N ILE A 116 -14.47 -9.60 -10.53
CA ILE A 116 -14.09 -11.02 -10.49
C ILE A 116 -13.57 -11.46 -11.85
N VAL A 117 -14.31 -11.16 -12.92
CA VAL A 117 -13.93 -11.50 -14.30
C VAL A 117 -12.60 -10.85 -14.70
N VAL A 118 -12.41 -9.57 -14.37
CA VAL A 118 -11.14 -8.84 -14.60
C VAL A 118 -9.98 -9.56 -13.91
N ARG A 119 -10.17 -10.01 -12.66
CA ARG A 119 -9.13 -10.72 -11.91
C ARG A 119 -8.81 -12.07 -12.55
N GLU A 120 -9.81 -12.85 -12.94
CA GLU A 120 -9.59 -14.13 -13.61
C GLU A 120 -8.83 -13.96 -14.94
N VAL A 121 -9.22 -12.98 -15.77
CA VAL A 121 -8.53 -12.67 -17.03
C VAL A 121 -7.08 -12.26 -16.76
N GLN A 122 -6.86 -11.45 -15.72
CA GLN A 122 -5.52 -11.06 -15.31
C GLN A 122 -4.69 -12.27 -14.86
N GLU A 123 -5.21 -13.12 -13.98
CA GLU A 123 -4.50 -14.32 -13.49
C GLU A 123 -4.12 -15.26 -14.64
N MET A 124 -5.00 -15.46 -15.61
CA MET A 124 -4.69 -16.24 -16.82
C MET A 124 -3.61 -15.58 -17.68
N ARG A 125 -3.66 -14.25 -17.88
CA ARG A 125 -2.59 -13.50 -18.58
C ARG A 125 -1.25 -13.62 -17.84
N ASP A 126 -1.27 -13.63 -16.51
CA ASP A 126 -0.08 -13.79 -15.67
C ASP A 126 0.53 -15.19 -15.76
N GLU A 127 -0.31 -16.22 -15.78
CA GLU A 127 0.11 -17.60 -15.98
C GLU A 127 0.67 -17.81 -17.40
N LEU A 128 -0.01 -17.29 -18.41
CA LEU A 128 0.46 -17.36 -19.80
C LEU A 128 1.83 -16.67 -19.95
N GLY A 129 1.99 -15.47 -19.37
CA GLY A 129 3.25 -14.73 -19.40
C GLY A 129 4.43 -15.51 -18.79
N LYS A 130 4.19 -16.23 -17.67
CA LYS A 130 5.19 -17.13 -17.07
C LYS A 130 5.65 -18.22 -18.02
N LEU A 131 4.69 -18.87 -18.68
CA LEU A 131 4.97 -19.97 -19.61
C LEU A 131 5.73 -19.45 -20.84
N GLU A 132 5.33 -18.30 -21.39
CA GLU A 132 5.98 -17.69 -22.55
C GLU A 132 7.41 -17.22 -22.26
N GLN A 133 7.65 -16.67 -21.08
CA GLN A 133 8.99 -16.29 -20.64
C GLN A 133 9.90 -17.51 -20.55
N ASN A 134 9.44 -18.57 -19.86
CA ASN A 134 10.21 -19.82 -19.77
C ASN A 134 10.51 -20.39 -21.15
N MET A 135 9.52 -20.44 -22.06
CA MET A 135 9.71 -20.90 -23.44
C MET A 135 10.75 -20.06 -24.20
N THR A 136 10.75 -18.74 -23.99
CA THR A 136 11.73 -17.83 -24.61
C THR A 136 13.14 -18.08 -24.07
N ASP A 137 13.29 -18.20 -22.76
CA ASP A 137 14.57 -18.46 -22.10
C ASP A 137 15.16 -19.82 -22.48
N LEU A 138 14.30 -20.85 -22.59
CA LEU A 138 14.72 -22.18 -23.05
C LEU A 138 15.23 -22.15 -24.49
N SER A 139 14.61 -21.33 -25.34
CA SER A 139 14.81 -21.33 -26.79
C SER A 139 15.71 -20.21 -27.34
N ALA A 140 16.33 -19.42 -26.45
CA ALA A 140 17.11 -18.22 -26.80
C ALA A 140 18.25 -18.48 -27.81
N ASP A 141 18.87 -19.65 -27.73
CA ASP A 141 20.02 -20.05 -28.54
C ASP A 141 19.66 -21.06 -29.64
N TRP A 142 18.37 -21.35 -29.83
CA TRP A 142 17.92 -22.36 -30.80
C TRP A 142 17.74 -21.77 -32.19
N ASP A 143 17.96 -22.61 -33.20
CA ASP A 143 17.67 -22.24 -34.58
C ASP A 143 16.17 -21.93 -34.78
N LYS A 144 15.86 -21.01 -35.70
CA LYS A 144 14.48 -20.55 -35.96
C LYS A 144 13.62 -21.66 -36.55
N GLN A 145 14.20 -22.53 -37.37
CA GLN A 145 13.50 -23.66 -37.98
C GLN A 145 13.14 -24.72 -36.94
N PHE A 146 14.05 -25.02 -36.02
CA PHE A 146 13.80 -25.96 -34.93
C PHE A 146 12.71 -25.46 -33.97
N ARG A 147 12.73 -24.17 -33.62
CA ARG A 147 11.66 -23.54 -32.82
C ARG A 147 10.29 -23.65 -33.50
N ASN A 148 10.22 -23.40 -34.80
CA ASN A 148 8.97 -23.51 -35.56
C ASN A 148 8.44 -24.95 -35.59
N GLU A 149 9.32 -25.95 -35.71
CA GLU A 149 8.91 -27.37 -35.62
C GLU A 149 8.36 -27.72 -34.22
N LEU A 150 8.99 -27.21 -33.15
CA LEU A 150 8.46 -27.35 -31.78
C LEU A 150 7.10 -26.67 -31.63
N ASP A 151 6.93 -25.44 -32.13
CA ASP A 151 5.66 -24.71 -32.07
C ASP A 151 4.51 -25.45 -32.77
N ILE A 152 4.79 -26.14 -33.89
CA ILE A 152 3.79 -26.87 -34.67
C ILE A 152 3.48 -28.24 -34.06
N SER A 153 4.51 -28.97 -33.63
CA SER A 153 4.43 -30.39 -33.26
C SER A 153 4.68 -30.65 -31.77
N TYR A 154 4.49 -29.65 -30.90
CA TYR A 154 4.78 -29.77 -29.46
C TYR A 154 4.07 -30.96 -28.78
N ASN A 155 2.84 -31.29 -29.19
CA ASN A 155 2.08 -32.43 -28.66
C ASN A 155 2.73 -33.79 -28.97
N ASP A 156 3.52 -33.87 -30.04
CA ASP A 156 4.18 -35.09 -30.49
C ASP A 156 5.60 -35.25 -29.90
N PHE A 157 6.06 -34.28 -29.11
CA PHE A 157 7.40 -34.31 -28.55
C PHE A 157 7.55 -35.45 -27.52
N PRO A 158 8.59 -36.30 -27.59
CA PRO A 158 8.70 -37.52 -26.81
C PRO A 158 9.20 -37.29 -25.37
N THR A 159 8.51 -36.43 -24.62
CA THR A 159 8.85 -36.01 -23.25
C THR A 159 9.07 -37.19 -22.30
N SER A 160 8.11 -38.11 -22.24
CA SER A 160 8.18 -39.27 -21.34
C SER A 160 9.31 -40.25 -21.68
N LEU A 161 9.73 -40.32 -22.95
CA LEU A 161 10.85 -41.17 -23.37
C LEU A 161 12.18 -40.53 -22.97
N LEU A 162 12.28 -39.20 -23.03
CA LEU A 162 13.48 -38.45 -22.63
C LEU A 162 13.70 -38.48 -21.12
N GLU A 163 12.64 -38.31 -20.32
CA GLU A 163 12.70 -38.41 -18.85
C GLU A 163 13.14 -39.82 -18.39
N GLN A 164 12.66 -40.88 -19.06
CA GLN A 164 13.09 -42.25 -18.79
C GLN A 164 14.57 -42.49 -19.12
N ILE A 165 15.08 -41.87 -20.18
CA ILE A 165 16.50 -41.94 -20.54
C ILE A 165 17.34 -41.16 -19.51
N ASP A 166 16.91 -39.97 -19.10
CA ASP A 166 17.62 -39.15 -18.11
C ASP A 166 17.70 -39.81 -16.72
N GLY A 167 16.60 -40.39 -16.26
CA GLY A 167 16.56 -41.15 -14.99
C GLY A 167 17.54 -42.33 -14.99
N LYS A 168 17.63 -43.07 -16.11
CA LYS A 168 18.59 -44.18 -16.26
C LYS A 168 20.04 -43.72 -16.39
N ILE A 169 20.30 -42.61 -17.09
CA ILE A 169 21.65 -42.04 -17.19
C ILE A 169 22.12 -41.53 -15.81
N SER A 170 21.22 -40.95 -15.02
CA SER A 170 21.50 -40.48 -13.66
C SER A 170 21.75 -41.62 -12.67
N SER A 171 21.03 -42.74 -12.79
CA SER A 171 21.31 -43.95 -12.00
C SER A 171 22.66 -44.58 -12.36
N LEU A 172 23.03 -44.58 -13.64
CA LEU A 172 24.34 -45.07 -14.09
C LEU A 172 25.50 -44.19 -13.59
N ARG A 173 25.29 -42.87 -13.45
CA ARG A 173 26.30 -41.94 -12.90
C ARG A 173 26.46 -42.02 -11.38
N SER A 174 25.46 -42.50 -10.64
CA SER A 174 25.49 -42.61 -9.18
C SER A 174 25.94 -44.00 -8.68
N MET A 175 26.11 -44.97 -9.59
CA MET A 175 26.53 -46.35 -9.33
C MET A 175 28.05 -46.52 -9.06
N ASP A 176 28.70 -45.55 -8.42
CA ASP A 176 30.14 -45.58 -8.10
C ASP A 176 30.50 -46.17 -6.73
N SER A 177 29.54 -46.78 -6.01
CA SER A 177 29.74 -47.22 -4.62
C SER A 177 29.33 -48.67 -4.26
N SER A 178 29.23 -49.61 -5.22
CA SER A 178 28.88 -51.02 -4.91
C SER A 178 29.92 -52.07 -5.37
N PRO A 179 30.12 -53.20 -4.64
CA PRO A 179 31.36 -53.98 -4.69
C PRO A 179 31.39 -55.16 -5.68
N LEU A 180 30.36 -55.38 -6.51
CA LEU A 180 30.25 -56.60 -7.34
C LEU A 180 30.28 -56.28 -8.85
N PHE A 181 31.37 -56.72 -9.51
CA PHE A 181 31.72 -56.44 -10.91
C PHE A 181 30.74 -57.04 -11.93
N PHE A 182 30.31 -58.29 -11.76
CA PHE A 182 29.42 -58.97 -12.71
C PHE A 182 27.98 -58.45 -12.68
N THR A 183 27.50 -58.01 -11.52
CA THR A 183 26.19 -57.35 -11.40
C THR A 183 26.19 -55.96 -12.05
N ARG A 184 27.31 -55.21 -11.99
CA ARG A 184 27.49 -53.94 -12.72
C ARG A 184 27.41 -54.14 -14.23
N ILE A 185 28.09 -55.15 -14.78
CA ILE A 185 28.09 -55.42 -16.23
C ILE A 185 26.70 -55.79 -16.73
N ASN A 186 25.98 -56.65 -16.02
CA ASN A 186 24.66 -57.11 -16.48
C ASN A 186 23.60 -55.99 -16.42
N TRP A 187 23.60 -55.18 -15.35
CA TRP A 187 22.77 -53.97 -15.26
C TRP A 187 23.15 -52.94 -16.33
N TRP A 188 24.45 -52.70 -16.54
CA TRP A 188 24.96 -51.79 -17.56
C TRP A 188 24.52 -52.23 -18.97
N ILE A 189 24.62 -53.52 -19.31
CA ILE A 189 24.14 -54.04 -20.60
C ILE A 189 22.62 -53.84 -20.75
N GLN A 190 21.83 -54.12 -19.72
CA GLN A 190 20.37 -53.92 -19.77
C GLN A 190 19.98 -52.45 -19.91
N ASP A 191 20.65 -51.54 -19.20
CA ASP A 191 20.38 -50.11 -19.26
C ASP A 191 20.83 -49.50 -20.59
N VAL A 192 21.97 -49.94 -21.13
CA VAL A 192 22.47 -49.54 -22.46
C VAL A 192 21.52 -50.03 -23.57
N LEU A 193 21.03 -51.27 -23.49
CA LEU A 193 20.02 -51.81 -24.42
C LEU A 193 18.68 -51.05 -24.33
N PHE A 194 18.26 -50.70 -23.11
CA PHE A 194 17.06 -49.88 -22.88
C PHE A 194 17.19 -48.50 -23.51
N ILE A 195 18.31 -47.80 -23.27
CA ILE A 195 18.60 -46.49 -23.85
C ILE A 195 18.59 -46.59 -25.38
N ARG A 196 19.24 -47.60 -25.98
CA ARG A 196 19.27 -47.86 -27.44
C ARG A 196 17.87 -48.01 -28.04
N PHE A 197 17.01 -48.78 -27.39
CA PHE A 197 15.67 -49.03 -27.88
C PHE A 197 14.81 -47.76 -27.84
N LYS A 198 14.95 -46.96 -26.78
CA LYS A 198 14.22 -45.71 -26.59
C LYS A 198 14.73 -44.60 -27.53
N THR A 199 16.04 -44.47 -27.74
CA THR A 199 16.61 -43.53 -28.73
C THR A 199 16.18 -43.87 -30.15
N LYS A 200 16.06 -45.16 -30.53
CA LYS A 200 15.47 -45.53 -31.84
C LYS A 200 14.04 -45.03 -32.02
N LYS A 201 13.21 -45.09 -30.97
CA LYS A 201 11.84 -44.55 -31.01
C LYS A 201 11.83 -43.03 -31.14
N ILE A 202 12.70 -42.34 -30.38
CA ILE A 202 12.88 -40.88 -30.47
C ILE A 202 13.34 -40.49 -31.89
N ASN A 203 14.34 -41.17 -32.45
CA ASN A 203 14.83 -40.91 -33.80
C ASN A 203 13.73 -41.03 -34.85
N LYS A 204 12.82 -42.00 -34.71
CA LYS A 204 11.66 -42.14 -35.62
C LYS A 204 10.75 -40.91 -35.56
N ILE A 205 10.38 -40.46 -34.35
CA ILE A 205 9.53 -39.27 -34.15
C ILE A 205 10.22 -38.02 -34.71
N PHE A 206 11.51 -37.86 -34.42
CA PHE A 206 12.30 -36.73 -34.88
C PHE A 206 12.49 -36.71 -36.41
N SER A 207 12.72 -37.86 -37.04
CA SER A 207 12.85 -37.96 -38.50
C SER A 207 11.57 -37.59 -39.26
N ASP A 208 10.42 -37.73 -38.61
CA ASP A 208 9.10 -37.44 -39.20
C ASP A 208 8.70 -35.97 -38.96
N LYS A 209 8.71 -35.54 -37.69
CA LYS A 209 8.14 -34.26 -37.25
C LYS A 209 9.15 -33.17 -36.88
N PHE A 210 10.43 -33.50 -36.65
CA PHE A 210 11.49 -32.56 -36.23
C PHE A 210 12.73 -32.68 -37.13
N LYS A 211 12.55 -32.43 -38.43
CA LYS A 211 13.53 -32.73 -39.49
C LYS A 211 14.83 -31.94 -39.37
N SER A 212 14.77 -30.75 -38.77
CA SER A 212 15.93 -29.93 -38.47
C SER A 212 16.90 -30.62 -37.48
N TRP A 213 16.42 -31.61 -36.73
CA TRP A 213 17.18 -32.28 -35.69
C TRP A 213 17.66 -33.67 -36.12
N LYS A 214 18.95 -33.79 -36.45
CA LYS A 214 19.60 -35.07 -36.76
C LYS A 214 20.34 -35.65 -35.54
N LEU A 215 19.65 -36.50 -34.77
CA LEU A 215 20.31 -37.49 -33.91
C LEU A 215 20.95 -38.55 -34.82
N LYS A 216 22.21 -38.37 -35.23
CA LYS A 216 22.94 -39.43 -35.94
C LYS A 216 23.07 -40.65 -35.03
N ASP A 217 22.82 -41.83 -35.61
CA ASP A 217 23.02 -43.15 -34.97
C ASP A 217 24.46 -43.23 -34.42
N THR A 218 24.59 -42.98 -33.12
CA THR A 218 25.85 -43.05 -32.41
C THR A 218 26.01 -44.48 -31.93
N GLU A 219 27.04 -45.18 -32.40
CA GLU A 219 27.36 -46.52 -31.91
C GLU A 219 27.54 -46.49 -30.38
N LEU A 220 26.93 -47.46 -29.70
CA LEU A 220 26.91 -47.52 -28.23
C LEU A 220 28.24 -48.05 -27.68
N GLY A 221 29.21 -47.14 -27.63
CA GLY A 221 30.36 -47.18 -26.72
C GLY A 221 30.28 -46.05 -25.69
N TYR A 222 31.30 -45.96 -24.82
CA TYR A 222 31.42 -44.90 -23.81
C TYR A 222 31.34 -43.48 -24.40
N GLU A 223 31.95 -43.27 -25.58
CA GLU A 223 31.88 -42.04 -26.38
C GLU A 223 30.44 -41.71 -26.84
N GLY A 224 29.66 -42.70 -27.27
CA GLY A 224 28.26 -42.51 -27.71
C GLY A 224 27.33 -42.08 -26.57
N LEU A 225 27.53 -42.61 -25.36
CA LEU A 225 26.80 -42.18 -24.16
C LEU A 225 27.12 -40.74 -23.76
N LYS A 226 28.37 -40.30 -23.99
CA LYS A 226 28.81 -38.92 -23.71
C LYS A 226 28.14 -37.92 -24.66
N VAL A 227 28.09 -38.23 -25.96
CA VAL A 227 27.39 -37.41 -26.97
C VAL A 227 25.88 -37.36 -26.71
N ILE A 228 25.27 -38.49 -26.33
CA ILE A 228 23.85 -38.53 -25.94
C ILE A 228 23.63 -37.65 -24.71
N ALA A 229 24.47 -37.74 -23.68
CA ALA A 229 24.35 -36.92 -22.48
C ALA A 229 24.55 -35.42 -22.74
N GLU A 230 25.46 -35.03 -23.63
CA GLU A 230 25.67 -33.64 -24.04
C GLU A 230 24.46 -33.05 -24.77
N LYS A 231 23.76 -33.86 -25.59
CA LYS A 231 22.55 -33.43 -26.31
C LYS A 231 21.27 -33.59 -25.51
N LEU A 232 21.26 -34.46 -24.50
CA LEU A 232 20.11 -34.73 -23.64
C LEU A 232 19.66 -33.47 -22.91
N THR A 233 20.59 -32.63 -22.45
CA THR A 233 20.26 -31.35 -21.80
C THR A 233 19.44 -30.45 -22.72
N MET A 234 19.79 -30.36 -24.00
CA MET A 234 19.02 -29.56 -24.97
C MET A 234 17.65 -30.20 -25.27
N LEU A 235 17.57 -31.52 -25.36
CA LEU A 235 16.32 -32.25 -25.57
C LEU A 235 15.37 -32.15 -24.37
N LEU A 236 15.89 -32.15 -23.15
CA LEU A 236 15.11 -31.91 -21.93
C LEU A 236 14.63 -30.46 -21.86
N LYS A 237 15.43 -29.49 -22.29
CA LYS A 237 14.97 -28.10 -22.45
C LYS A 237 13.86 -27.98 -23.51
N ALA A 238 13.98 -28.67 -24.65
CA ALA A 238 12.92 -28.74 -25.67
C ALA A 238 11.66 -29.46 -25.16
N SER A 239 11.84 -30.48 -24.32
CA SER A 239 10.76 -31.18 -23.63
C SER A 239 9.98 -30.25 -22.71
N GLN A 240 10.70 -29.44 -21.92
CA GLN A 240 10.09 -28.43 -21.07
C GLN A 240 9.36 -27.36 -21.90
N TYR A 241 9.97 -26.91 -23.00
CA TYR A 241 9.34 -25.97 -23.94
C TYR A 241 8.00 -26.51 -24.47
N CYS A 242 7.97 -27.77 -24.93
CA CYS A 242 6.73 -28.39 -25.42
C CYS A 242 5.69 -28.58 -24.31
N SER A 243 6.13 -28.91 -23.09
CA SER A 243 5.25 -28.99 -21.91
C SER A 243 4.61 -27.64 -21.57
N ASP A 244 5.40 -26.57 -21.57
CA ASP A 244 4.92 -25.22 -21.32
C ASP A 244 3.98 -24.76 -22.45
N ARG A 245 4.25 -25.15 -23.70
CA ARG A 245 3.35 -24.91 -24.85
C ARG A 245 2.01 -25.64 -24.71
N CYS A 246 2.01 -26.89 -24.24
CA CYS A 246 0.80 -27.66 -23.93
C CYS A 246 -0.07 -26.95 -22.88
N LYS A 247 0.56 -26.34 -21.87
CA LYS A 247 -0.16 -25.58 -20.82
C LYS A 247 -0.64 -24.22 -21.31
N ALA A 248 0.15 -23.55 -22.15
CA ALA A 248 -0.16 -22.21 -22.65
C ALA A 248 -1.36 -22.19 -23.61
N ARG A 249 -1.48 -23.19 -24.50
CA ARG A 249 -2.54 -23.22 -25.52
C ARG A 249 -3.97 -23.14 -24.97
N PRO A 250 -4.41 -23.94 -23.97
CA PRO A 250 -5.76 -23.81 -23.44
C PRO A 250 -6.01 -22.45 -22.79
N ILE A 251 -4.99 -21.83 -22.19
CA ILE A 251 -5.08 -20.48 -21.60
C ILE A 251 -5.32 -19.44 -22.71
N VAL A 252 -4.58 -19.53 -23.82
CA VAL A 252 -4.76 -18.67 -25.00
C VAL A 252 -6.16 -18.83 -25.60
N GLU A 253 -6.63 -20.05 -25.78
CA GLU A 253 -7.97 -20.34 -26.31
C GLU A 253 -9.07 -19.76 -25.40
N GLN A 254 -8.92 -19.87 -24.08
CA GLN A 254 -9.82 -19.24 -23.12
C GLN A 254 -9.77 -17.71 -23.17
N LEU A 255 -8.58 -17.12 -23.23
CA LEU A 255 -8.41 -15.66 -23.33
C LEU A 255 -9.02 -15.09 -24.61
N ASN A 256 -8.88 -15.79 -25.74
CA ASN A 256 -9.46 -15.39 -27.02
C ASN A 256 -11.00 -15.50 -27.04
N SER A 257 -11.59 -16.34 -26.18
CA SER A 257 -13.05 -16.45 -26.01
C SER A 257 -13.65 -15.42 -25.05
N LYS A 258 -12.83 -14.81 -24.19
CA LYS A 258 -13.26 -13.79 -23.21
C LYS A 258 -13.17 -12.39 -23.80
N GLN A 259 -13.87 -11.44 -23.17
CA GLN A 259 -13.70 -10.01 -23.47
C GLN A 259 -12.26 -9.57 -23.16
N SER A 260 -11.77 -8.60 -23.93
CA SER A 260 -10.44 -8.03 -23.68
C SER A 260 -10.39 -7.36 -22.30
N LEU A 261 -9.24 -7.41 -21.63
CA LEU A 261 -9.06 -6.74 -20.35
C LEU A 261 -9.31 -5.24 -20.47
N GLU A 262 -8.96 -4.66 -21.62
CA GLU A 262 -9.14 -3.25 -21.94
C GLU A 262 -10.64 -2.90 -21.98
N ASP A 263 -11.47 -3.74 -22.61
CA ASP A 263 -12.93 -3.54 -22.63
C ASP A 263 -13.55 -3.74 -21.25
N LEU A 264 -13.11 -4.77 -20.52
CA LEU A 264 -13.59 -5.06 -19.15
C LEU A 264 -13.26 -3.91 -18.18
N THR A 265 -12.05 -3.37 -18.26
CA THR A 265 -11.62 -2.24 -17.44
C THR A 265 -12.32 -0.95 -17.83
N CYS A 266 -12.58 -0.73 -19.13
CA CYS A 266 -13.39 0.38 -19.62
C CYS A 266 -14.82 0.31 -19.05
N ARG A 267 -15.49 -0.84 -19.16
CA ARG A 267 -16.84 -1.05 -18.61
C ARG A 267 -16.86 -0.90 -17.08
N MET A 268 -15.84 -1.41 -16.39
CA MET A 268 -15.70 -1.22 -14.95
C MET A 268 -15.56 0.28 -14.60
N LYS A 269 -14.84 1.06 -15.41
CA LYS A 269 -14.73 2.52 -15.26
C LYS A 269 -16.08 3.21 -15.51
N GLU A 270 -16.81 2.86 -16.56
CA GLU A 270 -18.15 3.42 -16.83
C GLU A 270 -19.12 3.21 -15.66
N ILE A 271 -19.13 2.02 -15.06
CA ILE A 271 -19.96 1.74 -13.88
C ILE A 271 -19.43 2.50 -12.66
N SER A 272 -18.11 2.67 -12.54
CA SER A 272 -17.51 3.51 -11.51
C SER A 272 -17.98 4.96 -11.61
N ASP A 273 -18.02 5.50 -12.83
CA ASP A 273 -18.45 6.87 -13.09
C ASP A 273 -19.94 7.05 -12.81
N LYS A 274 -20.78 6.06 -13.17
CA LYS A 274 -22.20 6.00 -12.78
C LYS A 274 -22.38 6.01 -11.26
N LEU A 275 -21.60 5.20 -10.54
CA LEU A 275 -21.61 5.17 -9.07
C LEU A 275 -21.21 6.52 -8.48
N ILE A 276 -20.13 7.13 -8.99
CA ILE A 276 -19.65 8.44 -8.54
C ILE A 276 -20.73 9.50 -8.73
N ALA A 277 -21.43 9.49 -9.87
CA ALA A 277 -22.53 10.40 -10.14
C ALA A 277 -23.74 10.20 -9.21
N LEU A 278 -24.02 8.96 -8.78
CA LEU A 278 -25.14 8.62 -7.91
C LEU A 278 -24.89 8.85 -6.41
N ILE A 279 -23.64 8.78 -5.95
CA ILE A 279 -23.31 8.87 -4.51
C ILE A 279 -23.83 10.17 -3.86
N PRO A 280 -23.66 11.37 -4.45
CA PRO A 280 -24.13 12.61 -3.83
C PRO A 280 -25.65 12.64 -3.61
N SER A 281 -26.44 12.20 -4.60
CA SER A 281 -27.90 12.14 -4.48
C SER A 281 -28.32 11.04 -3.50
N ALA A 282 -27.69 9.87 -3.56
CA ALA A 282 -27.91 8.78 -2.61
C ALA A 282 -27.74 9.24 -1.16
N LEU A 283 -26.64 9.94 -0.86
CA LEU A 283 -26.38 10.48 0.48
C LEU A 283 -27.37 11.57 0.87
N ALA A 284 -27.72 12.48 -0.03
CA ALA A 284 -28.69 13.55 0.22
C ALA A 284 -30.10 12.99 0.55
N HIS A 285 -30.57 12.04 -0.26
CA HIS A 285 -31.87 11.39 -0.03
C HIS A 285 -31.84 10.54 1.24
N GLN A 286 -30.75 9.82 1.50
CA GLN A 286 -30.61 9.06 2.75
C GLN A 286 -30.65 9.97 3.98
N LEU A 287 -29.91 11.09 3.99
CA LEU A 287 -29.92 12.05 5.10
C LEU A 287 -31.31 12.65 5.30
N SER A 288 -32.00 12.99 4.22
CA SER A 288 -33.35 13.58 4.26
C SER A 288 -34.42 12.56 4.68
N SER A 289 -34.26 11.28 4.34
CA SER A 289 -35.16 10.20 4.78
C SER A 289 -35.12 9.99 6.30
N LYS A 290 -34.02 10.38 6.94
CA LYS A 290 -33.80 10.24 8.38
C LYS A 290 -34.05 11.53 9.16
N THR A 291 -34.59 12.60 8.55
CA THR A 291 -34.92 13.83 9.28
C THR A 291 -36.31 13.81 9.87
N GLY A 292 -36.44 14.55 10.97
CA GLY A 292 -37.66 14.65 11.74
C GLY A 292 -38.04 13.34 12.44
N LEU A 293 -38.71 13.48 13.56
CA LEU A 293 -39.35 12.36 14.23
C LEU A 293 -40.67 12.00 13.52
N PRO A 294 -40.92 10.70 13.25
CA PRO A 294 -42.24 10.21 12.81
C PRO A 294 -43.37 10.69 13.74
N ARG A 295 -44.61 10.72 13.24
CA ARG A 295 -45.77 11.21 14.01
C ARG A 295 -46.06 10.39 15.27
N ASP A 296 -45.71 9.10 15.23
CA ASP A 296 -45.85 8.11 16.29
C ASP A 296 -44.65 8.05 17.25
N ALA A 297 -43.61 8.86 17.00
CA ALA A 297 -42.43 8.89 17.86
C ALA A 297 -42.64 9.73 19.14
N ASP A 298 -42.05 9.28 20.24
CA ASP A 298 -42.14 9.93 21.55
C ASP A 298 -41.28 11.21 21.62
N ARG A 299 -41.87 12.31 21.15
CA ARG A 299 -41.25 13.65 21.15
C ARG A 299 -40.96 14.16 22.56
N GLU A 300 -41.79 13.78 23.54
CA GLU A 300 -41.63 14.20 24.93
C GLU A 300 -40.38 13.60 25.54
N GLN A 301 -40.15 12.29 25.38
CA GLN A 301 -38.93 11.65 25.84
C GLN A 301 -37.67 12.22 25.18
N MET A 302 -37.70 12.52 23.88
CA MET A 302 -36.57 13.14 23.18
C MET A 302 -36.27 14.57 23.66
N ALA A 303 -37.31 15.35 23.95
CA ALA A 303 -37.18 16.68 24.55
C ALA A 303 -36.63 16.61 25.99
N ASN A 304 -37.11 15.66 26.79
CA ASN A 304 -36.63 15.38 28.14
C ASN A 304 -35.16 14.98 28.13
N LEU A 305 -34.74 14.12 27.18
CA LEU A 305 -33.33 13.75 27.03
C LEU A 305 -32.44 14.94 26.69
N LYS A 306 -32.88 15.80 25.77
CA LYS A 306 -32.16 17.03 25.43
C LYS A 306 -31.98 17.92 26.66
N SER A 307 -33.02 18.05 27.49
CA SER A 307 -32.95 18.77 28.77
C SER A 307 -31.99 18.10 29.76
N ALA A 308 -32.09 16.78 29.92
CA ALA A 308 -31.26 15.98 30.82
C ALA A 308 -29.77 16.03 30.44
N LEU A 309 -29.44 16.00 29.14
CA LEU A 309 -28.08 16.17 28.63
C LEU A 309 -27.49 17.55 28.96
N ARG A 310 -28.31 18.62 29.02
CA ARG A 310 -27.85 19.93 29.49
C ARG A 310 -27.53 19.90 30.98
N SER A 311 -28.37 19.25 31.77
CA SER A 311 -28.20 19.14 33.23
C SER A 311 -26.98 18.29 33.63
N LEU A 312 -26.63 17.26 32.86
CA LEU A 312 -25.43 16.44 33.07
C LEU A 312 -24.11 17.23 32.96
N ASN A 313 -24.08 18.31 32.18
CA ASN A 313 -22.90 19.15 32.04
C ASN A 313 -22.77 20.17 33.21
N HIS A 314 -23.69 20.17 34.17
CA HIS A 314 -23.65 21.07 35.31
C HIS A 314 -22.71 20.53 36.42
N PRO A 315 -21.77 21.34 36.96
CA PRO A 315 -20.83 20.92 38.01
C PRO A 315 -21.49 20.42 39.31
N LEU A 316 -22.74 20.80 39.55
CA LEU A 316 -23.53 20.45 40.74
C LEU A 316 -24.37 19.16 40.59
N SER A 317 -24.21 18.40 39.49
CA SER A 317 -24.91 17.13 39.31
C SER A 317 -24.39 16.07 40.30
N ASP A 318 -25.29 15.49 41.09
CA ASP A 318 -24.99 14.35 41.95
C ASP A 318 -24.92 13.02 41.17
N ASP A 319 -24.39 11.97 41.79
CA ASP A 319 -24.21 10.67 41.15
C ASP A 319 -25.54 9.97 40.81
N GLU A 320 -26.61 10.29 41.55
CA GLU A 320 -27.95 9.78 41.30
C GLU A 320 -28.56 10.39 40.03
N SER A 321 -28.44 11.71 39.86
CA SER A 321 -28.80 12.40 38.62
C SER A 321 -28.02 11.84 37.43
N ARG A 322 -26.71 11.56 37.60
CA ARG A 322 -25.89 10.97 36.53
C ARG A 322 -26.39 9.58 36.11
N ARG A 323 -26.77 8.73 37.07
CA ARG A 323 -27.33 7.40 36.79
C ARG A 323 -28.67 7.49 36.08
N SER A 324 -29.57 8.35 36.57
CA SER A 324 -30.88 8.58 35.96
C SER A 324 -30.73 9.01 34.49
N VAL A 325 -29.85 9.98 34.19
CA VAL A 325 -29.65 10.39 32.79
C VAL A 325 -28.99 9.29 31.95
N GLN A 326 -28.09 8.48 32.52
CA GLN A 326 -27.55 7.32 31.80
C GLN A 326 -28.63 6.28 31.46
N ASP A 327 -29.60 6.06 32.34
CA ASP A 327 -30.70 5.13 32.08
C ASP A 327 -31.67 5.67 31.02
N TYR A 328 -31.99 6.96 31.06
CA TYR A 328 -32.71 7.65 29.97
C TYR A 328 -31.95 7.57 28.64
N LEU A 329 -30.63 7.78 28.65
CA LEU A 329 -29.78 7.63 27.45
C LEU A 329 -29.85 6.21 26.90
N LYS A 330 -29.78 5.17 27.74
CA LYS A 330 -29.89 3.77 27.29
C LYS A 330 -31.23 3.50 26.60
N GLN A 331 -32.33 4.03 27.14
CA GLN A 331 -33.66 3.84 26.57
C GLN A 331 -33.80 4.49 25.18
N LEU A 332 -33.21 5.66 24.98
CA LEU A 332 -33.41 6.47 23.78
C LEU A 332 -32.32 6.36 22.72
N MET A 333 -31.12 5.88 23.09
CA MET A 333 -30.02 5.66 22.15
C MET A 333 -30.43 4.84 20.91
N PRO A 334 -31.15 3.71 21.03
CA PRO A 334 -31.56 2.94 19.85
C PRO A 334 -32.38 3.75 18.85
N SER A 335 -33.24 4.65 19.33
CA SER A 335 -34.02 5.55 18.46
C SER A 335 -33.12 6.59 17.81
N LEU A 336 -32.23 7.22 18.59
CA LEU A 336 -31.27 8.20 18.07
C LEU A 336 -30.34 7.60 16.99
N MET A 337 -29.88 6.36 17.18
CA MET A 337 -29.02 5.64 16.25
C MET A 337 -29.69 5.36 14.89
N LYS A 338 -31.03 5.21 14.84
CA LYS A 338 -31.76 5.06 13.57
C LYS A 338 -31.66 6.30 12.69
N HIS A 339 -31.58 7.48 13.31
CA HIS A 339 -31.48 8.76 12.61
C HIS A 339 -30.03 9.17 12.35
N TYR A 340 -29.17 8.94 13.34
CA TYR A 340 -27.74 9.23 13.28
C TYR A 340 -26.92 7.97 13.58
N PRO A 341 -26.68 7.13 12.56
CA PRO A 341 -25.99 5.85 12.75
C PRO A 341 -24.47 5.98 12.94
N LEU A 342 -23.87 7.11 12.58
CA LEU A 342 -22.42 7.31 12.64
C LEU A 342 -22.03 8.23 13.79
N TRP A 343 -21.12 7.76 14.65
CA TRP A 343 -20.64 8.48 15.83
C TRP A 343 -19.13 8.51 15.87
N SER A 344 -18.58 9.61 16.40
CA SER A 344 -17.14 9.75 16.64
C SER A 344 -16.86 10.24 18.05
N VAL A 345 -15.89 9.60 18.72
CA VAL A 345 -15.49 9.96 20.09
C VAL A 345 -14.04 9.55 20.35
N THR A 346 -13.33 10.26 21.22
CA THR A 346 -12.01 9.78 21.68
C THR A 346 -12.15 8.57 22.61
N ASN A 347 -11.17 7.66 22.60
CA ASN A 347 -11.23 6.40 23.34
C ASN A 347 -11.58 6.60 24.83
N LEU A 348 -10.98 7.59 25.47
CA LEU A 348 -11.18 7.86 26.91
C LEU A 348 -12.50 8.57 27.23
N ALA A 349 -13.09 9.28 26.26
CA ALA A 349 -14.34 10.01 26.47
C ALA A 349 -15.58 9.14 26.27
N ILE A 350 -15.45 7.93 25.71
CA ILE A 350 -16.61 7.09 25.37
C ILE A 350 -17.51 6.78 26.57
N GLY A 351 -16.92 6.54 27.75
CA GLY A 351 -17.65 6.13 28.95
C GLY A 351 -18.65 7.17 29.46
N SER A 352 -18.36 8.46 29.28
CA SER A 352 -19.24 9.55 29.71
C SER A 352 -20.20 10.03 28.63
N ARG A 353 -20.01 9.62 27.37
CA ARG A 353 -20.73 10.17 26.21
C ARG A 353 -21.68 9.19 25.55
N ILE A 354 -21.35 7.89 25.59
CA ILE A 354 -22.15 6.84 24.95
C ILE A 354 -22.44 5.77 26.02
N PRO A 355 -23.71 5.39 26.27
CA PRO A 355 -24.02 4.42 27.29
C PRO A 355 -23.36 3.07 27.00
N LEU A 356 -23.00 2.34 28.06
CA LEU A 356 -22.39 1.03 27.93
C LEU A 356 -23.49 -0.01 27.63
N MET A 357 -23.77 -0.22 26.34
CA MET A 357 -24.76 -1.18 25.84
C MET A 357 -24.08 -2.17 24.89
N PRO A 358 -24.33 -3.48 25.03
CA PRO A 358 -23.70 -4.47 24.16
C PRO A 358 -24.19 -4.34 22.72
N GLY A 359 -23.26 -4.34 21.77
CA GLY A 359 -23.59 -4.36 20.33
C GLY A 359 -24.42 -3.16 19.83
N LEU A 360 -24.32 -2.01 20.50
CA LEU A 360 -24.97 -0.75 20.10
C LEU A 360 -24.59 -0.31 18.66
N PHE A 361 -23.37 -0.64 18.22
CA PHE A 361 -22.87 -0.40 16.88
C PHE A 361 -22.63 -1.71 16.13
N ASP A 362 -22.90 -1.72 14.83
CA ASP A 362 -22.54 -2.84 13.96
C ASP A 362 -21.03 -2.87 13.67
N LEU A 363 -20.34 -1.73 13.72
CA LEU A 363 -18.90 -1.62 13.51
C LEU A 363 -18.28 -0.57 14.44
N ALA A 364 -17.20 -0.93 15.15
CA ALA A 364 -16.29 0.06 15.75
C ALA A 364 -15.00 0.14 14.91
N ILE A 365 -14.56 1.35 14.57
CA ILE A 365 -13.26 1.60 13.95
C ILE A 365 -12.38 2.33 14.97
N ILE A 366 -11.21 1.76 15.27
CA ILE A 366 -10.21 2.34 16.18
C ILE A 366 -8.98 2.71 15.35
N ASP A 367 -8.76 4.01 15.13
CA ASP A 367 -7.62 4.54 14.36
C ASP A 367 -6.48 4.99 15.28
N GLU A 368 -5.27 5.01 14.73
CA GLU A 368 -4.00 5.16 15.48
C GLU A 368 -3.87 4.09 16.58
N ALA A 369 -4.28 2.86 16.27
CA ALA A 369 -4.33 1.76 17.23
C ALA A 369 -2.97 1.34 17.79
N SER A 370 -1.87 1.60 17.09
CA SER A 370 -0.51 1.38 17.63
C SER A 370 -0.21 2.29 18.82
N GLN A 371 -0.96 3.36 18.98
CA GLN A 371 -0.86 4.28 20.11
C GLN A 371 -1.92 4.02 21.18
N CYS A 372 -2.82 3.06 20.97
CA CYS A 372 -3.87 2.74 21.92
C CYS A 372 -3.41 1.59 22.82
N ASP A 373 -3.72 1.69 24.12
CA ASP A 373 -3.58 0.55 25.03
C ASP A 373 -4.82 -0.36 24.95
N ILE A 374 -4.64 -1.62 25.36
CA ILE A 374 -5.68 -2.66 25.32
C ILE A 374 -6.87 -2.30 26.20
N ALA A 375 -6.63 -1.76 27.41
CA ALA A 375 -7.68 -1.50 28.39
C ALA A 375 -8.68 -0.44 27.90
N SER A 376 -8.19 0.60 27.24
CA SER A 376 -9.03 1.67 26.67
C SER A 376 -9.96 1.18 25.55
N ALA A 377 -9.64 0.07 24.88
CA ALA A 377 -10.42 -0.46 23.77
C ALA A 377 -11.56 -1.38 24.21
N ILE A 378 -11.47 -2.02 25.38
CA ILE A 378 -12.47 -2.99 25.87
C ILE A 378 -13.89 -2.39 25.91
N PRO A 379 -14.13 -1.18 26.46
CA PRO A 379 -15.46 -0.58 26.46
C PRO A 379 -15.97 -0.24 25.05
N ILE A 380 -15.07 0.04 24.11
CA ILE A 380 -15.41 0.31 22.71
C ILE A 380 -15.90 -0.98 22.06
N MET A 381 -15.13 -2.06 22.22
CA MET A 381 -15.46 -3.37 21.68
C MET A 381 -16.76 -3.94 22.24
N PHE A 382 -17.03 -3.74 23.54
CA PHE A 382 -18.30 -4.16 24.14
C PHE A 382 -19.52 -3.53 23.43
N ARG A 383 -19.38 -2.28 22.98
CA ARG A 383 -20.44 -1.55 22.28
C ARG A 383 -20.60 -1.95 20.81
N ALA A 384 -19.75 -2.82 20.26
CA ALA A 384 -19.74 -3.13 18.83
C ALA A 384 -19.84 -4.63 18.54
N LYS A 385 -20.50 -4.98 17.43
CA LYS A 385 -20.59 -6.37 16.97
C LYS A 385 -19.29 -6.86 16.30
N ARG A 386 -18.56 -5.96 15.65
CA ARG A 386 -17.25 -6.19 15.04
C ARG A 386 -16.36 -4.96 15.16
N VAL A 387 -15.04 -5.17 15.09
CA VAL A 387 -14.04 -4.11 15.26
C VAL A 387 -13.04 -4.08 14.10
N GLY A 388 -12.82 -2.89 13.56
CA GLY A 388 -11.75 -2.56 12.64
C GLY A 388 -10.66 -1.78 13.36
N VAL A 389 -9.43 -2.28 13.32
CA VAL A 389 -8.26 -1.66 13.95
C VAL A 389 -7.36 -1.12 12.84
N VAL A 390 -7.12 0.19 12.84
CA VAL A 390 -6.29 0.88 11.84
C VAL A 390 -5.08 1.48 12.55
N GLY A 391 -3.88 1.19 12.06
CA GLY A 391 -2.66 1.67 12.69
C GLY A 391 -1.40 1.32 11.93
N ASP A 392 -0.27 1.62 12.56
CA ASP A 392 1.06 1.36 12.01
C ASP A 392 2.03 1.00 13.14
N PRO A 393 2.53 -0.25 13.19
CA PRO A 393 3.43 -0.69 14.26
C PRO A 393 4.83 -0.05 14.17
N HIS A 394 5.19 0.53 13.02
CA HIS A 394 6.47 1.22 12.82
C HIS A 394 6.39 2.74 13.07
N GLN A 395 5.23 3.25 13.51
CA GLN A 395 5.08 4.61 14.02
C GLN A 395 5.06 4.62 15.56
N LEU A 396 4.64 5.73 16.17
CA LEU A 396 4.60 5.89 17.63
C LEU A 396 3.79 4.76 18.28
N SER A 397 4.32 4.20 19.36
CA SER A 397 3.63 3.23 20.20
C SER A 397 2.84 3.92 21.31
N HIS A 398 2.05 3.16 22.06
CA HIS A 398 1.33 3.67 23.22
C HIS A 398 2.33 4.14 24.30
N THR A 399 2.20 5.39 24.73
CA THR A 399 3.04 5.94 25.79
C THR A 399 2.47 5.60 27.17
N THR A 400 3.31 5.06 28.05
CA THR A 400 2.97 4.66 29.41
C THR A 400 3.95 5.22 30.44
N LYS A 401 3.44 5.58 31.62
CA LYS A 401 4.26 5.96 32.78
C LYS A 401 4.67 4.74 33.62
N LEU A 402 4.14 3.56 33.30
CA LEU A 402 4.44 2.32 34.00
C LEU A 402 5.77 1.76 33.49
N SER A 403 6.71 1.48 34.40
CA SER A 403 7.97 0.84 34.02
C SER A 403 7.79 -0.67 33.84
N ARG A 404 8.57 -1.29 32.96
CA ARG A 404 8.57 -2.75 32.73
C ARG A 404 8.65 -3.57 34.03
N PRO A 405 9.55 -3.26 35.00
CA PRO A 405 9.59 -4.01 36.26
C PRO A 405 8.30 -3.93 37.08
N ARG A 406 7.64 -2.76 37.09
CA ARG A 406 6.36 -2.59 37.79
C ARG A 406 5.23 -3.36 37.10
N ASP A 407 5.18 -3.34 35.78
CA ASP A 407 4.22 -4.11 35.00
C ASP A 407 4.35 -5.62 35.26
N ILE A 408 5.58 -6.15 35.28
CA ILE A 408 5.86 -7.55 35.64
C ILE A 408 5.36 -7.86 37.06
N LEU A 409 5.63 -6.98 38.03
CA LEU A 409 5.22 -7.19 39.42
C LEU A 409 3.69 -7.21 39.58
N ILE A 410 2.97 -6.32 38.89
CA ILE A 410 1.50 -6.26 38.89
C ILE A 410 0.94 -7.55 38.29
N ARG A 411 1.45 -7.98 37.13
CA ARG A 411 1.04 -9.24 36.49
C ARG A 411 1.25 -10.44 37.41
N LYS A 412 2.42 -10.54 38.05
CA LYS A 412 2.72 -11.61 39.01
C LYS A 412 1.75 -11.62 40.19
N ARG A 413 1.37 -10.45 40.72
CA ARG A 413 0.39 -10.33 41.82
C ARG A 413 -1.00 -10.85 41.42
N HIS A 414 -1.40 -10.69 40.16
CA HIS A 414 -2.68 -11.16 39.65
C HIS A 414 -2.65 -12.58 39.05
N GLY A 415 -1.54 -13.33 39.24
CA GLY A 415 -1.40 -14.67 38.69
C GLY A 415 -1.20 -14.71 37.17
N LEU A 416 -0.87 -13.57 36.54
CA LEU A 416 -0.68 -13.45 35.09
C LEU A 416 0.77 -13.71 34.68
N VAL A 417 1.30 -14.90 34.99
CA VAL A 417 2.72 -15.25 34.81
C VAL A 417 3.01 -16.16 33.62
N ASP A 418 1.96 -16.71 32.99
CA ASP A 418 2.14 -17.65 31.88
C ASP A 418 2.69 -16.95 30.63
N LEU A 419 3.54 -17.65 29.88
CA LEU A 419 4.11 -17.12 28.64
C LEU A 419 3.01 -16.70 27.64
N SER A 420 1.91 -17.46 27.58
CA SER A 420 0.76 -17.16 26.72
C SER A 420 0.06 -15.85 27.05
N GLN A 421 0.24 -15.32 28.27
CA GLN A 421 -0.38 -14.08 28.74
C GLN A 421 0.52 -12.86 28.54
N GLN A 422 1.79 -13.04 28.15
CA GLN A 422 2.72 -11.92 27.96
C GLN A 422 2.30 -10.95 26.84
N ARG A 423 1.54 -11.44 25.86
CA ARG A 423 0.89 -10.62 24.80
C ARG A 423 -0.12 -9.59 25.32
N PHE A 424 -0.45 -9.61 26.61
CA PHE A 424 -1.32 -8.60 27.24
C PHE A 424 -0.51 -7.61 28.11
N SER A 425 0.81 -7.53 27.92
CA SER A 425 1.66 -6.54 28.59
C SER A 425 1.15 -5.13 28.32
N TYR A 426 0.82 -4.39 29.38
CA TYR A 426 0.39 -3.00 29.25
C TYR A 426 1.51 -2.08 28.76
N VAL A 427 2.78 -2.48 28.92
CA VAL A 427 3.93 -1.68 28.52
C VAL A 427 4.40 -2.01 27.10
N ASP A 428 4.39 -3.29 26.73
CA ASP A 428 5.06 -3.76 25.52
C ASP A 428 4.11 -4.05 24.35
N THR A 429 2.80 -4.09 24.59
CA THR A 429 1.83 -4.47 23.54
C THR A 429 0.80 -3.37 23.33
N SER A 430 0.82 -2.78 22.13
CA SER A 430 -0.25 -1.88 21.69
C SER A 430 -1.50 -2.66 21.31
N LEU A 431 -2.63 -1.96 21.20
CA LEU A 431 -3.86 -2.54 20.67
C LEU A 431 -3.62 -3.12 19.26
N TYR A 432 -2.94 -2.36 18.39
CA TYR A 432 -2.63 -2.84 17.05
C TYR A 432 -1.86 -4.16 17.08
N ASP A 433 -0.79 -4.25 17.88
CA ASP A 433 0.06 -5.45 17.94
C ASP A 433 -0.71 -6.66 18.43
N LEU A 434 -1.55 -6.50 19.47
CA LEU A 434 -2.37 -7.58 20.00
C LEU A 434 -3.28 -8.18 18.92
N PHE A 435 -3.90 -7.32 18.12
CA PHE A 435 -4.83 -7.72 17.07
C PHE A 435 -4.11 -8.30 15.85
N ALA A 436 -3.01 -7.67 15.42
CA ALA A 436 -2.21 -8.14 14.28
C ALA A 436 -1.52 -9.50 14.54
N GLN A 437 -1.20 -9.83 15.79
CA GLN A 437 -0.55 -11.08 16.18
C GLN A 437 -1.54 -12.23 16.48
N THR A 438 -2.84 -12.05 16.20
CA THR A 438 -3.84 -13.08 16.44
C THR A 438 -3.99 -14.00 15.23
N ASN A 439 -3.89 -15.32 15.42
CA ASN A 439 -3.75 -16.33 14.36
C ASN A 439 -4.74 -16.26 13.18
N PHE A 440 -5.97 -15.83 13.42
CA PHE A 440 -7.05 -15.77 12.40
C PHE A 440 -7.21 -14.36 11.81
N VAL A 441 -6.32 -13.43 12.14
CA VAL A 441 -6.33 -12.07 11.63
C VAL A 441 -5.19 -11.90 10.64
N ASN A 442 -5.53 -11.54 9.40
CA ASN A 442 -4.56 -11.18 8.38
C ASN A 442 -4.60 -9.66 8.16
N PRO A 443 -3.61 -8.89 8.66
CA PRO A 443 -3.59 -7.45 8.45
C PRO A 443 -3.56 -7.08 6.97
N VAL A 444 -4.46 -6.18 6.57
CA VAL A 444 -4.48 -5.60 5.23
C VAL A 444 -3.44 -4.48 5.17
N PHE A 445 -2.39 -4.66 4.38
CA PHE A 445 -1.33 -3.67 4.24
C PHE A 445 -1.64 -2.67 3.11
N LEU A 446 -1.70 -1.38 3.44
CA LEU A 446 -1.86 -0.29 2.47
C LEU A 446 -0.51 -0.01 1.81
N ARG A 447 -0.38 -0.35 0.53
CA ARG A 447 0.90 -0.36 -0.20
C ARG A 447 1.27 0.99 -0.80
N ASP A 448 0.29 1.82 -1.12
CA ASP A 448 0.54 3.04 -1.90
C ASP A 448 0.63 4.24 -0.96
N THR A 449 1.72 5.01 -1.04
CA THR A 449 1.89 6.27 -0.31
C THR A 449 1.79 7.47 -1.25
N TYR A 450 1.01 8.48 -0.84
CA TYR A 450 0.67 9.66 -1.64
C TYR A 450 1.25 10.96 -1.08
N ARG A 451 2.10 10.86 -0.05
CA ARG A 451 2.56 12.01 0.74
C ARG A 451 3.89 12.57 0.24
N SER A 452 4.91 11.73 0.25
CA SER A 452 6.31 12.15 0.16
C SER A 452 6.87 11.88 -1.23
N ILE A 453 7.83 12.69 -1.65
CA ILE A 453 8.64 12.37 -2.83
C ILE A 453 9.40 11.05 -2.63
N ASP A 454 9.76 10.41 -3.74
CA ASP A 454 10.33 9.06 -3.80
C ASP A 454 11.50 8.83 -2.84
N ILE A 455 12.54 9.66 -2.85
CA ILE A 455 13.73 9.49 -2.02
C ILE A 455 13.42 9.56 -0.51
N ILE A 456 12.42 10.34 -0.10
CA ILE A 456 11.98 10.45 1.29
C ILE A 456 11.15 9.22 1.69
N ALA A 457 10.23 8.80 0.81
CA ALA A 457 9.43 7.61 1.03
C ALA A 457 10.29 6.34 1.07
N ASP A 458 11.29 6.24 0.21
CA ASP A 458 12.19 5.09 0.08
C ASP A 458 13.02 4.88 1.35
N TYR A 459 13.43 5.94 2.06
CA TYR A 459 14.05 5.79 3.38
C TYR A 459 13.13 5.00 4.33
N SER A 460 11.86 5.42 4.44
CA SER A 460 10.91 4.76 5.33
C SER A 460 10.62 3.33 4.84
N ASN A 461 10.47 3.16 3.53
CA ASN A 461 10.19 1.88 2.89
C ASN A 461 11.28 0.84 3.16
N ASN A 462 12.55 1.21 2.99
CA ASN A 462 13.68 0.30 3.13
C ASN A 462 13.97 -0.05 4.60
N ASN A 463 13.81 0.91 5.53
CA ASN A 463 14.14 0.68 6.93
C ASN A 463 13.02 0.02 7.74
N PHE A 464 11.75 0.20 7.34
CA PHE A 464 10.60 -0.21 8.16
C PHE A 464 9.58 -1.09 7.45
N TYR A 465 9.53 -1.07 6.11
CA TYR A 465 8.45 -1.73 5.36
C TYR A 465 8.96 -2.73 4.31
N GLU A 466 10.24 -3.14 4.38
CA GLU A 466 10.82 -4.19 3.55
C GLU A 466 10.66 -3.95 2.03
N GLY A 467 10.60 -2.69 1.60
CA GLY A 467 10.39 -2.36 0.18
C GLY A 467 8.96 -2.56 -0.33
N LYS A 468 7.99 -2.86 0.56
CA LYS A 468 6.58 -3.13 0.18
C LYS A 468 5.79 -1.89 -0.22
N LEU A 469 6.27 -0.68 0.08
CA LEU A 469 5.60 0.57 -0.29
C LEU A 469 5.87 0.99 -1.73
N ARG A 470 4.84 1.58 -2.35
CA ARG A 470 4.85 2.17 -3.69
C ARG A 470 4.55 3.65 -3.59
N VAL A 471 5.31 4.48 -4.30
CA VAL A 471 5.15 5.94 -4.27
C VAL A 471 4.21 6.36 -5.38
N ALA A 472 3.07 6.92 -4.99
CA ALA A 472 2.01 7.43 -5.86
C ALA A 472 1.74 8.94 -5.63
N THR A 473 2.69 9.63 -5.01
CA THR A 473 2.61 11.08 -4.72
C THR A 473 2.52 11.90 -6.00
N ASN A 474 1.53 12.79 -6.08
CA ASN A 474 1.46 13.79 -7.13
C ASN A 474 2.48 14.91 -6.82
N VAL A 475 3.58 14.94 -7.57
CA VAL A 475 4.70 15.87 -7.38
C VAL A 475 4.34 17.33 -7.68
N ASP A 476 3.34 17.58 -8.54
CA ASP A 476 2.92 18.94 -8.92
C ASP A 476 2.22 19.68 -7.77
N LYS A 477 1.71 18.93 -6.78
CA LYS A 477 1.08 19.48 -5.58
C LYS A 477 2.07 19.75 -4.44
N LEU A 478 3.37 19.50 -4.65
CA LEU A 478 4.41 19.70 -3.65
C LEU A 478 4.98 21.12 -3.78
N ARG A 479 5.11 21.82 -2.64
CA ARG A 479 5.74 23.15 -2.60
C ARG A 479 7.20 23.00 -2.22
N VAL A 480 8.11 23.53 -3.02
CA VAL A 480 9.57 23.47 -2.78
C VAL A 480 10.10 24.90 -2.64
N PRO A 481 10.96 25.21 -1.65
CA PRO A 481 11.61 26.51 -1.55
C PRO A 481 12.43 26.84 -2.79
N SER A 482 12.44 28.12 -3.19
CA SER A 482 13.26 28.60 -4.31
C SER A 482 14.73 28.24 -4.12
N GLY A 483 15.41 27.80 -5.19
CA GLY A 483 16.81 27.37 -5.16
C GLY A 483 17.06 25.99 -4.54
N THR A 484 16.03 25.29 -4.06
CA THR A 484 16.13 23.94 -3.49
C THR A 484 15.49 22.92 -4.43
N LYS A 485 16.05 21.72 -4.52
CA LYS A 485 15.41 20.59 -5.23
C LYS A 485 14.60 19.76 -4.23
N ALA A 486 13.49 19.16 -4.65
CA ALA A 486 12.79 18.21 -3.78
C ALA A 486 13.70 17.00 -3.44
N GLY A 487 13.57 16.47 -2.22
CA GLY A 487 14.37 15.35 -1.73
C GLY A 487 15.01 15.57 -0.36
N ILE A 488 16.07 14.82 -0.08
CA ILE A 488 16.81 14.86 1.20
C ILE A 488 18.07 15.73 1.05
N HIS A 489 18.21 16.72 1.92
CA HIS A 489 19.36 17.62 2.01
C HIS A 489 20.01 17.51 3.38
N TRP A 490 21.30 17.87 3.47
CA TRP A 490 22.05 17.79 4.73
C TRP A 490 22.97 19.00 4.89
N THR A 491 22.81 19.73 5.99
CA THR A 491 23.80 20.72 6.48
C THR A 491 24.69 20.04 7.51
N ASP A 492 25.94 19.76 7.13
CA ASP A 492 26.90 19.09 8.00
C ASP A 492 27.51 20.09 8.97
N ILE A 493 27.18 19.93 10.25
CA ILE A 493 27.66 20.80 11.32
C ILE A 493 28.05 19.97 12.54
N THR A 494 29.20 20.29 13.12
CA THR A 494 29.63 19.72 14.40
C THR A 494 29.25 20.68 15.51
N SER A 495 28.44 20.20 16.46
CA SER A 495 28.05 20.91 17.67
C SER A 495 28.46 20.10 18.88
N GLU A 496 28.88 20.79 19.95
CA GLU A 496 28.92 20.20 21.29
C GLU A 496 27.50 19.78 21.69
N ILE A 497 27.34 18.57 22.22
CA ILE A 497 26.05 18.05 22.70
C ILE A 497 25.99 18.20 24.22
N ARG A 498 25.09 19.06 24.69
CA ARG A 498 24.95 19.38 26.13
C ARG A 498 23.75 18.67 26.73
N SER A 499 23.90 18.20 27.97
CA SER A 499 22.80 17.57 28.71
C SER A 499 21.71 18.59 29.09
N GLY A 500 20.45 18.21 28.88
CA GLY A 500 19.26 18.92 29.34
C GLY A 500 18.57 18.21 30.51
N GLY A 501 19.28 17.34 31.23
CA GLY A 501 18.71 16.54 32.32
C GLY A 501 17.66 15.54 31.81
N THR A 502 16.49 15.53 32.44
CA THR A 502 15.38 14.64 32.05
C THR A 502 14.74 14.99 30.70
N SER A 503 15.05 16.17 30.14
CA SER A 503 14.49 16.66 28.87
C SER A 503 15.33 16.28 27.64
N GLY A 504 16.35 15.43 27.81
CA GLY A 504 17.24 14.95 26.75
C GLY A 504 18.54 15.77 26.65
N CYS A 505 18.97 16.08 25.44
CA CYS A 505 20.13 16.93 25.17
C CYS A 505 19.81 18.04 24.15
N PHE A 506 20.75 18.97 23.97
CA PHE A 506 20.65 20.06 23.00
C PHE A 506 22.02 20.38 22.37
N ALA A 507 21.98 20.94 21.16
CA ALA A 507 23.14 21.22 20.30
C ALA A 507 23.13 22.70 19.87
N PRO A 508 23.85 23.60 20.58
CA PRO A 508 23.78 25.06 20.36
C PRO A 508 24.08 25.50 18.92
N SER A 509 25.09 24.89 18.27
CA SER A 509 25.46 25.27 16.90
C SER A 509 24.41 24.81 15.89
N GLU A 510 23.78 23.64 16.09
CA GLU A 510 22.66 23.20 15.26
C GLU A 510 21.46 24.15 15.39
N ILE A 511 21.16 24.63 16.61
CA ILE A 511 20.03 25.53 16.84
C ILE A 511 20.19 26.81 16.01
N LYS A 512 21.36 27.45 16.09
CA LYS A 512 21.64 28.68 15.34
C LYS A 512 21.51 28.46 13.83
N GLU A 513 22.13 27.40 13.32
CA GLU A 513 22.07 27.05 11.89
C GLU A 513 20.65 26.80 11.41
N ILE A 514 19.80 26.15 12.22
CA ILE A 514 18.39 25.94 11.90
C ILE A 514 17.66 27.27 11.79
N VAL A 515 17.88 28.21 12.71
CA VAL A 515 17.24 29.53 12.65
C VAL A 515 17.68 30.30 11.41
N ASP A 516 18.97 30.24 11.06
CA ASP A 516 19.50 30.83 9.83
C ASP A 516 18.85 30.22 8.57
N ILE A 517 18.69 28.88 8.52
CA ILE A 517 17.98 28.18 7.44
C ILE A 517 16.52 28.63 7.36
N VAL A 518 15.82 28.71 8.49
CA VAL A 518 14.41 29.16 8.55
C VAL A 518 14.27 30.61 8.07
N ALA A 519 15.17 31.50 8.49
CA ALA A 519 15.22 32.88 8.03
C ALA A 519 15.44 32.96 6.52
N ASN A 520 16.36 32.15 5.98
CA ASN A 520 16.60 32.09 4.55
C ASN A 520 15.35 31.61 3.78
N ILE A 521 14.68 30.56 4.25
CA ILE A 521 13.50 29.99 3.58
C ILE A 521 12.30 30.95 3.65
N LEU A 522 11.97 31.47 4.84
CA LEU A 522 10.72 32.21 5.07
C LEU A 522 10.84 33.71 4.80
N VAL A 523 12.00 34.32 5.08
CA VAL A 523 12.20 35.77 4.97
C VAL A 523 12.85 36.13 3.64
N LYS A 524 14.00 35.52 3.30
CA LYS A 524 14.73 35.86 2.07
C LYS A 524 14.06 35.28 0.82
N ASN A 525 13.73 33.99 0.85
CA ASN A 525 13.15 33.28 -0.30
C ASN A 525 11.61 33.35 -0.35
N GLN A 526 10.98 33.97 0.66
CA GLN A 526 9.54 34.17 0.76
C GLN A 526 8.70 32.91 0.46
N PHE A 527 9.11 31.77 1.02
CA PHE A 527 8.44 30.50 0.77
C PHE A 527 6.98 30.52 1.24
N GLU A 528 6.06 30.18 0.34
CA GLU A 528 4.61 30.15 0.59
C GLU A 528 4.08 28.75 0.94
N GLY A 529 4.96 27.76 1.15
CA GLY A 529 4.55 26.42 1.61
C GLY A 529 4.59 26.28 3.14
N THR A 530 4.47 25.04 3.59
CA THR A 530 4.44 24.72 5.02
C THR A 530 5.79 24.21 5.52
N LEU A 531 6.21 24.64 6.72
CA LEU A 531 7.51 24.27 7.31
C LEU A 531 7.33 23.66 8.71
N GLY A 532 8.16 22.67 9.05
CA GLY A 532 8.24 22.13 10.41
C GLY A 532 9.66 21.81 10.80
N ILE A 533 9.96 21.89 12.08
CA ILE A 533 11.24 21.48 12.66
C ILE A 533 11.00 20.38 13.68
N VAL A 534 11.67 19.26 13.48
CA VAL A 534 11.53 18.06 14.30
C VAL A 534 12.87 17.67 14.90
N THR A 535 12.85 17.21 16.15
CA THR A 535 14.06 16.71 16.84
C THR A 535 13.69 15.61 17.85
N PRO A 536 14.59 14.65 18.15
CA PRO A 536 14.31 13.62 19.15
C PRO A 536 14.12 14.16 20.57
N PHE A 537 14.68 15.33 20.89
CA PHE A 537 14.78 15.81 22.28
C PHE A 537 13.94 17.06 22.54
N ARG A 538 13.14 17.01 23.62
CA ARG A 538 12.29 18.14 24.02
C ARG A 538 13.09 19.40 24.32
N GLN A 539 14.26 19.28 24.96
CA GLN A 539 15.11 20.43 25.27
C GLN A 539 15.63 21.13 24.00
N GLN A 540 16.00 20.37 22.97
CA GLN A 540 16.40 20.91 21.66
C GLN A 540 15.21 21.64 21.02
N ALA A 541 14.02 21.03 20.99
CA ALA A 541 12.82 21.63 20.43
C ALA A 541 12.48 22.97 21.09
N ASN A 542 12.46 23.01 22.42
CA ASN A 542 12.14 24.23 23.18
C ASN A 542 13.11 25.37 22.84
N ARG A 543 14.43 25.10 22.82
CA ARG A 543 15.43 26.13 22.52
C ARG A 543 15.38 26.63 21.08
N ILE A 544 15.08 25.74 20.12
CA ILE A 544 14.84 26.16 18.73
C ILE A 544 13.63 27.07 18.68
N ASN A 545 12.54 26.69 19.35
CA ASN A 545 11.30 27.45 19.36
C ASN A 545 11.52 28.86 19.96
N ASP A 546 12.22 28.95 21.09
CA ASP A 546 12.55 30.22 21.75
C ASP A 546 13.33 31.17 20.81
N MET A 547 14.34 30.65 20.10
CA MET A 547 15.16 31.45 19.19
C MET A 547 14.40 31.85 17.91
N ILE A 548 13.57 30.95 17.37
CA ILE A 548 12.73 31.26 16.20
C ILE A 548 11.74 32.37 16.50
N TYR A 549 11.09 32.35 17.68
CA TYR A 549 10.16 33.42 18.07
C TYR A 549 10.85 34.77 18.29
N GLN A 550 12.15 34.77 18.59
CA GLN A 550 12.94 35.99 18.75
C GLN A 550 13.41 36.56 17.40
N GLU A 551 13.80 35.71 16.46
CA GLU A 551 14.49 36.14 15.23
C GLU A 551 13.58 36.20 13.99
N ILE A 552 12.49 35.42 13.95
CA ILE A 552 11.63 35.31 12.76
C ILE A 552 10.30 36.06 12.96
N PRO A 553 9.88 36.91 12.02
CA PRO A 553 8.60 37.61 12.11
C PRO A 553 7.41 36.65 12.26
N ILE A 554 6.54 36.92 13.24
CA ILE A 554 5.42 36.04 13.59
C ILE A 554 4.42 35.80 12.44
N GLU A 555 4.27 36.79 11.55
CA GLU A 555 3.43 36.70 10.37
C GLU A 555 3.93 35.61 9.40
N LYS A 556 5.26 35.51 9.23
CA LYS A 556 5.89 34.49 8.39
C LYS A 556 5.78 33.11 9.03
N LEU A 557 5.92 33.02 10.35
CA LEU A 557 5.71 31.76 11.09
C LEU A 557 4.27 31.25 10.93
N ARG A 558 3.29 32.15 11.01
CA ARG A 558 1.87 31.82 10.85
C ARG A 558 1.54 31.44 9.41
N SER A 559 2.03 32.18 8.41
CA SER A 559 1.76 31.90 7.00
C SER A 559 2.31 30.53 6.57
N ALA A 560 3.49 30.16 7.07
CA ALA A 560 4.10 28.85 6.80
C ALA A 560 3.67 27.74 7.78
N GLN A 561 2.75 28.03 8.70
CA GLN A 561 2.25 27.08 9.71
C GLN A 561 3.39 26.35 10.46
N VAL A 562 4.39 27.13 10.88
CA VAL A 562 5.61 26.58 11.50
C VAL A 562 5.28 25.85 12.78
N ILE A 563 5.75 24.60 12.88
CA ILE A 563 5.72 23.80 14.10
C ILE A 563 7.15 23.44 14.49
N VAL A 564 7.48 23.57 15.77
CA VAL A 564 8.73 23.10 16.37
C VAL A 564 8.39 22.14 17.50
N ASP A 565 8.65 20.85 17.33
CA ASP A 565 8.40 19.86 18.38
C ASP A 565 9.23 18.58 18.18
N THR A 566 9.09 17.64 19.10
CA THR A 566 9.43 16.24 18.89
C THR A 566 8.47 15.56 17.93
N ALA A 567 8.78 14.35 17.46
CA ALA A 567 7.93 13.62 16.52
C ALA A 567 6.46 13.45 16.99
N HIS A 568 6.21 13.47 18.31
CA HIS A 568 4.87 13.42 18.90
C HIS A 568 4.00 14.62 18.52
N GLY A 569 4.58 15.84 18.44
CA GLY A 569 3.83 17.05 18.09
C GLY A 569 3.32 17.07 16.65
N PHE A 570 4.02 16.35 15.77
CA PHE A 570 3.69 16.19 14.36
C PHE A 570 2.73 15.02 14.06
N GLN A 571 2.18 14.37 15.09
CA GLN A 571 1.24 13.28 14.87
C GLN A 571 -0.01 13.77 14.10
N GLY A 572 -0.34 13.05 13.03
CA GLY A 572 -1.45 13.41 12.13
C GLY A 572 -1.19 14.65 11.27
N ASP A 573 0.00 15.24 11.35
CA ASP A 573 0.39 16.43 10.61
C ASP A 573 1.53 16.13 9.63
N GLU A 574 1.73 17.00 8.64
CA GLU A 574 2.77 16.90 7.60
C GLU A 574 3.14 18.28 7.06
N ARG A 575 4.35 18.43 6.53
CA ARG A 575 4.84 19.72 6.01
C ARG A 575 5.53 19.53 4.67
N ASP A 576 5.46 20.56 3.83
CA ASP A 576 6.20 20.60 2.58
C ASP A 576 7.70 20.50 2.82
N VAL A 577 8.18 21.23 3.84
CA VAL A 577 9.56 21.21 4.31
C VAL A 577 9.60 20.75 5.77
N ILE A 578 10.40 19.72 6.05
CA ILE A 578 10.77 19.35 7.41
C ILE A 578 12.27 19.55 7.60
N ILE A 579 12.64 20.29 8.63
CA ILE A 579 14.01 20.38 9.12
C ILE A 579 14.17 19.40 10.28
N LEU A 580 15.01 18.39 10.12
CA LEU A 580 15.35 17.43 11.16
C LEU A 580 16.64 17.86 11.87
N SER A 581 16.53 18.33 13.12
CA SER A 581 17.71 18.52 13.99
C SER A 581 18.08 17.19 14.61
N LEU A 582 19.22 16.65 14.18
CA LEU A 582 19.69 15.35 14.65
C LEU A 582 20.08 15.41 16.13
N CYS A 583 20.68 16.52 16.57
CA CYS A 583 21.16 16.74 17.94
C CYS A 583 21.98 15.55 18.46
N ALA A 584 22.88 15.04 17.61
CA ALA A 584 23.66 13.85 17.90
C ALA A 584 25.10 13.98 17.42
N GLY A 585 26.01 13.40 18.21
CA GLY A 585 27.45 13.54 18.01
C GLY A 585 28.25 12.63 18.95
N PRO A 586 29.59 12.66 18.86
CA PRO A 586 30.47 11.84 19.69
C PRO A 586 30.30 12.13 21.19
N ASP A 587 30.03 13.38 21.56
CA ASP A 587 29.91 13.86 22.95
C ASP A 587 28.51 13.62 23.57
N MET A 588 27.65 12.89 22.87
CA MET A 588 26.28 12.63 23.33
C MET A 588 26.26 11.79 24.63
N PRO A 589 25.47 12.18 25.64
CA PRO A 589 25.27 11.38 26.85
C PRO A 589 24.78 9.96 26.53
N ALA A 590 25.26 8.95 27.28
CA ALA A 590 24.94 7.54 27.05
C ALA A 590 23.42 7.25 27.03
N GLY A 591 22.65 7.88 27.93
CA GLY A 591 21.20 7.75 27.97
C GLY A 591 20.53 8.29 26.70
N SER A 592 20.94 9.45 26.20
CA SER A 592 20.43 10.02 24.94
C SER A 592 20.79 9.17 23.72
N ARG A 593 21.99 8.59 23.71
CA ARG A 593 22.42 7.66 22.66
C ARG A 593 21.60 6.37 22.67
N GLY A 594 21.35 5.82 23.86
CA GLY A 594 20.46 4.67 24.04
C GLY A 594 19.05 4.96 23.56
N PHE A 595 18.50 6.12 23.93
CA PHE A 595 17.18 6.57 23.49
C PHE A 595 17.06 6.60 21.96
N ILE A 596 17.93 7.30 21.24
CA ILE A 596 17.84 7.36 19.76
C ILE A 596 17.96 5.96 19.16
N ARG A 597 18.85 5.11 19.68
CA ARG A 597 19.01 3.74 19.20
C ARG A 597 17.73 2.92 19.33
N GLU A 598 17.01 3.07 20.44
CA GLU A 598 15.79 2.31 20.75
C GLU A 598 14.53 2.91 20.12
N THR A 599 14.55 4.19 19.74
CA THR A 599 13.38 4.90 19.17
C THR A 599 13.42 5.04 17.65
N ALA A 600 13.66 3.95 16.92
CA ALA A 600 13.65 3.96 15.45
C ALA A 600 12.30 4.45 14.88
N ASN A 601 11.18 4.07 15.51
CA ASN A 601 9.84 4.51 15.13
C ASN A 601 9.65 6.03 15.22
N LEU A 602 10.28 6.69 16.21
CA LEU A 602 10.26 8.15 16.33
C LEU A 602 10.92 8.79 15.10
N MET A 603 12.02 8.20 14.64
CA MET A 603 12.74 8.66 13.46
C MET A 603 11.96 8.43 12.16
N ASN A 604 11.30 7.27 12.03
CA ASN A 604 10.35 6.99 10.94
C ASN A 604 9.25 8.06 10.87
N VAL A 605 8.66 8.40 12.02
CA VAL A 605 7.62 9.44 12.11
C VAL A 605 8.18 10.78 11.66
N ALA A 606 9.34 11.20 12.20
CA ALA A 606 9.97 12.48 11.90
C ALA A 606 10.26 12.64 10.39
N VAL A 607 10.86 11.63 9.77
CA VAL A 607 11.21 11.65 8.33
C VAL A 607 9.96 11.64 7.47
N SER A 608 8.99 10.78 7.79
CA SER A 608 7.74 10.65 7.03
C SER A 608 6.77 11.83 7.17
N ARG A 609 7.13 12.89 7.92
CA ARG A 609 6.40 14.16 7.93
C ARG A 609 6.73 15.06 6.75
N ALA A 610 7.87 14.84 6.10
CA ALA A 610 8.32 15.64 4.97
C ALA A 610 7.58 15.22 3.69
N ARG A 611 6.93 16.16 3.02
CA ARG A 611 6.29 15.92 1.71
C ARG A 611 7.28 16.13 0.57
N ALA A 612 7.92 17.31 0.52
CA ALA A 612 8.77 17.72 -0.60
C ALA A 612 10.25 17.74 -0.25
N VAL A 613 10.60 18.30 0.91
CA VAL A 613 12.00 18.48 1.34
C VAL A 613 12.17 18.00 2.78
N LEU A 614 13.15 17.11 2.98
CA LEU A 614 13.70 16.79 4.29
C LEU A 614 15.10 17.40 4.38
N HIS A 615 15.28 18.41 5.23
CA HIS A 615 16.58 19.04 5.47
C HIS A 615 17.13 18.60 6.82
N ILE A 616 18.21 17.83 6.82
CA ILE A 616 18.83 17.32 8.04
C ILE A 616 19.95 18.27 8.47
N VAL A 617 19.97 18.65 9.76
CA VAL A 617 21.03 19.47 10.36
C VAL A 617 21.68 18.65 11.46
N GLY A 618 22.99 18.47 11.37
CA GLY A 618 23.79 17.75 12.36
C GLY A 618 25.05 17.12 11.77
N ASN A 619 25.81 16.40 12.61
CA ASN A 619 27.10 15.84 12.23
C ASN A 619 26.94 14.60 11.32
N LYS A 620 27.13 14.79 10.00
CA LYS A 620 26.94 13.74 9.00
C LYS A 620 27.97 12.62 9.12
N MET A 621 29.22 12.99 9.40
CA MET A 621 30.33 12.04 9.53
C MET A 621 30.09 11.07 10.69
N TRP A 622 29.61 11.57 11.83
CA TRP A 622 29.20 10.76 12.96
C TRP A 622 27.97 9.92 12.63
N ALA A 623 26.94 10.51 11.99
CA ALA A 623 25.70 9.82 11.64
C ALA A 623 25.97 8.57 10.78
N ALA A 624 26.83 8.70 9.76
CA ALA A 624 27.24 7.61 8.88
C ALA A 624 28.01 6.49 9.59
N LYS A 625 28.70 6.78 10.70
CA LYS A 625 29.52 5.84 11.48
C LYS A 625 28.93 5.47 12.85
N SER A 626 27.70 5.89 13.13
CA SER A 626 27.07 5.78 14.46
C SER A 626 26.80 4.35 14.90
N GLY A 627 26.71 3.40 13.94
CA GLY A 627 26.27 2.02 14.18
C GLY A 627 24.78 1.92 14.53
N ILE A 628 24.01 2.99 14.32
CA ILE A 628 22.55 3.02 14.50
C ILE A 628 21.90 2.90 13.11
N PRO A 629 21.30 1.76 12.74
CA PRO A 629 20.94 1.46 11.35
C PRO A 629 20.11 2.54 10.65
N HIS A 630 19.05 3.02 11.32
CA HIS A 630 18.16 4.03 10.76
C HIS A 630 18.84 5.41 10.59
N ILE A 631 19.81 5.79 11.43
CA ILE A 631 20.59 7.02 11.24
C ILE A 631 21.60 6.85 10.10
N VAL A 632 22.26 5.70 10.02
CA VAL A 632 23.23 5.41 8.95
C VAL A 632 22.54 5.47 7.58
N SER A 633 21.32 4.94 7.48
CA SER A 633 20.52 5.00 6.25
C SER A 633 20.10 6.43 5.90
N LEU A 634 19.86 7.32 6.88
CA LEU A 634 19.63 8.75 6.60
C LEU A 634 20.87 9.46 6.07
N ALA A 635 22.04 9.16 6.64
CA ALA A 635 23.30 9.78 6.22
C ALA A 635 23.73 9.31 4.82
N ASN A 636 23.37 8.08 4.47
CA ASN A 636 23.65 7.43 3.19
C ASN A 636 22.34 6.95 2.55
N PRO A 637 21.48 7.88 2.09
CA PRO A 637 20.21 7.50 1.49
C PRO A 637 20.49 6.63 0.27
N SER A 638 19.82 5.48 0.20
CA SER A 638 19.87 4.60 -0.96
C SER A 638 19.51 5.42 -2.18
N LYS A 639 20.45 5.68 -3.08
CA LYS A 639 20.06 6.03 -4.44
C LYS A 639 19.26 4.82 -4.92
N ARG A 640 18.04 5.02 -5.44
CA ARG A 640 17.44 3.97 -6.26
C ARG A 640 18.52 3.56 -7.24
N THR A 641 19.02 2.34 -7.10
CA THR A 641 19.60 1.67 -8.25
C THR A 641 18.47 1.76 -9.25
N ASN A 642 18.62 2.60 -10.27
CA ASN A 642 17.95 2.35 -11.53
C ASN A 642 18.09 0.84 -11.72
N TYR A 643 16.97 0.12 -11.73
CA TYR A 643 17.00 -1.27 -12.15
C TYR A 643 17.80 -1.27 -13.45
N SER A 644 18.94 -1.97 -13.44
CA SER A 644 19.94 -2.01 -14.50
C SER A 644 20.75 -0.72 -14.79
N SER A 645 21.93 -0.58 -14.16
CA SER A 645 23.11 -0.04 -14.88
C SER A 645 24.33 -0.96 -14.83
N ASN A 646 24.20 -2.15 -14.24
CA ASN A 646 25.23 -3.20 -14.22
C ASN A 646 24.75 -4.52 -14.83
N ALA A 647 23.64 -4.52 -15.57
CA ALA A 647 23.39 -5.61 -16.51
C ALA A 647 24.31 -5.35 -17.71
N THR A 648 25.15 -6.32 -18.06
CA THR A 648 25.66 -6.49 -19.43
C THR A 648 24.58 -6.06 -20.41
N GLN A 649 24.89 -5.12 -21.33
CA GLN A 649 23.93 -4.67 -22.35
C GLN A 649 23.13 -5.87 -22.85
N SER A 650 21.80 -5.81 -22.70
CA SER A 650 20.90 -6.82 -23.25
C SER A 650 21.29 -7.11 -24.69
N LYS A 651 21.23 -8.38 -25.11
CA LYS A 651 21.44 -8.81 -26.51
C LYS A 651 20.57 -8.01 -27.51
N TRP A 652 19.53 -7.34 -27.00
CA TRP A 652 18.51 -6.63 -27.77
C TRP A 652 18.63 -5.11 -27.74
N HIS A 653 19.70 -4.53 -27.16
CA HIS A 653 19.91 -3.07 -27.08
C HIS A 653 19.71 -2.36 -28.44
N PRO A 654 18.99 -1.21 -28.51
CA PRO A 654 18.48 -0.39 -27.40
C PRO A 654 17.21 -0.91 -26.72
N HIS A 655 16.65 -2.04 -27.15
CA HIS A 655 15.43 -2.63 -26.58
C HIS A 655 15.76 -3.57 -25.40
N GLU A 656 14.77 -3.79 -24.53
CA GLU A 656 14.89 -4.70 -23.39
C GLU A 656 14.40 -6.12 -23.74
N SER A 657 13.46 -6.25 -24.69
CA SER A 657 12.94 -7.53 -25.18
C SER A 657 13.02 -7.72 -26.71
N PRO A 658 13.03 -8.99 -27.21
CA PRO A 658 12.97 -9.25 -28.65
C PRO A 658 11.64 -8.78 -29.29
N TRP A 659 10.55 -8.72 -28.53
CA TRP A 659 9.24 -8.29 -29.01
C TRP A 659 9.13 -6.78 -29.17
N GLU A 660 9.77 -5.99 -28.28
CA GLU A 660 9.94 -4.55 -28.49
C GLU A 660 10.65 -4.26 -29.82
N LYS A 661 11.72 -5.01 -30.11
CA LYS A 661 12.46 -4.88 -31.37
C LYS A 661 11.59 -5.23 -32.59
N ILE A 662 10.84 -6.33 -32.51
CA ILE A 662 9.94 -6.75 -33.59
C ILE A 662 8.85 -5.70 -33.83
N LEU A 663 8.24 -5.17 -32.77
CA LEU A 663 7.23 -4.11 -32.87
C LEU A 663 7.83 -2.82 -33.43
N PHE A 664 9.02 -2.43 -32.97
CA PHE A 664 9.76 -1.28 -33.47
C PHE A 664 10.02 -1.38 -34.98
N GLU A 665 10.52 -2.52 -35.46
CA GLU A 665 10.76 -2.76 -36.89
C GLU A 665 9.45 -2.75 -37.69
N ALA A 666 8.37 -3.33 -37.15
CA ALA A 666 7.07 -3.35 -37.79
C ALA A 666 6.43 -1.95 -37.92
N LEU A 667 6.54 -1.12 -36.88
CA LEU A 667 6.09 0.28 -36.88
C LEU A 667 6.88 1.13 -37.88
N ARG A 668 8.21 0.94 -37.93
CA ARG A 668 9.09 1.62 -38.87
C ARG A 668 8.75 1.27 -40.33
N ASN A 669 8.45 0.01 -40.62
CA ASN A 669 8.02 -0.44 -41.95
C ASN A 669 6.69 0.20 -42.39
N LYS A 670 5.87 0.67 -41.45
CA LYS A 670 4.61 1.39 -41.70
C LYS A 670 4.78 2.92 -41.67
N GLY A 671 6.02 3.42 -41.56
CA GLY A 671 6.35 4.85 -41.59
C GLY A 671 6.15 5.59 -40.27
N ILE A 672 6.09 4.88 -39.13
CA ILE A 672 5.92 5.48 -37.80
C ILE A 672 7.26 5.46 -37.07
N ASP A 673 7.83 6.64 -36.83
CA ASP A 673 9.06 6.79 -36.06
C ASP A 673 8.77 6.76 -34.55
N THR A 674 9.45 5.86 -33.84
CA THR A 674 9.36 5.70 -32.38
C THR A 674 10.74 5.84 -31.75
N ILE A 675 10.79 6.27 -30.49
CA ILE A 675 12.01 6.45 -29.70
C ILE A 675 12.05 5.34 -28.64
N PRO A 676 12.98 4.38 -28.71
CA PRO A 676 13.09 3.36 -27.68
C PRO A 676 13.64 3.93 -26.37
N GLN A 677 13.20 3.37 -25.24
CA GLN A 677 13.77 3.65 -23.91
C GLN A 677 13.72 5.13 -23.50
N TYR A 678 12.61 5.80 -23.83
CA TYR A 678 12.43 7.24 -23.62
C TYR A 678 12.32 7.58 -22.12
N PRO A 679 13.17 8.48 -21.56
CA PRO A 679 13.13 8.79 -20.14
C PRO A 679 12.00 9.75 -19.78
N VAL A 680 11.16 9.38 -18.80
CA VAL A 680 10.07 10.22 -18.29
C VAL A 680 9.84 9.93 -16.80
N LEU A 681 9.66 10.97 -15.97
CA LEU A 681 9.29 10.84 -14.54
C LEU A 681 10.11 9.79 -13.75
N GLY A 682 11.43 9.72 -14.00
CA GLY A 682 12.33 8.79 -13.31
C GLY A 682 12.29 7.34 -13.81
N ARG A 683 11.71 7.07 -14.98
CA ARG A 683 11.63 5.75 -15.64
C ARG A 683 11.90 5.86 -17.14
N ARG A 684 11.94 4.72 -17.84
CA ARG A 684 12.05 4.61 -19.31
C ARG A 684 10.80 3.93 -19.86
N LEU A 685 10.31 4.42 -20.99
CA LEU A 685 9.21 3.84 -21.77
C LEU A 685 9.78 2.88 -22.80
N ASP A 686 9.10 1.76 -23.10
CA ASP A 686 9.59 0.80 -24.09
C ASP A 686 9.76 1.45 -25.47
N LEU A 687 8.71 2.09 -25.97
CA LEU A 687 8.70 2.89 -27.21
C LEU A 687 7.85 4.16 -27.01
N ALA A 688 8.39 5.32 -27.39
CA ALA A 688 7.67 6.59 -27.32
C ALA A 688 7.46 7.23 -28.69
N ILE A 689 6.28 7.81 -28.90
CA ILE A 689 6.00 8.74 -30.00
C ILE A 689 5.86 10.14 -29.39
N VAL A 690 6.69 11.08 -29.83
CA VAL A 690 6.61 12.49 -29.41
C VAL A 690 6.57 13.36 -30.66
N GLN A 691 5.40 13.94 -30.96
CA GLN A 691 5.20 14.84 -32.10
C GLN A 691 5.28 16.31 -31.67
N LYS A 692 5.53 17.22 -32.62
CA LYS A 692 5.69 18.67 -32.36
C LYS A 692 4.38 19.33 -31.89
N ASP A 693 3.29 18.66 -32.16
CA ASP A 693 1.88 19.01 -32.02
C ASP A 693 1.39 18.83 -30.57
N GLY A 694 2.23 18.25 -29.70
CA GLY A 694 1.92 17.96 -28.29
C GLY A 694 1.45 16.54 -28.03
N ILE A 695 1.25 15.71 -29.07
CA ILE A 695 0.91 14.30 -28.93
C ILE A 695 2.09 13.51 -28.36
N LYS A 696 1.85 12.82 -27.25
CA LYS A 696 2.79 11.92 -26.58
C LYS A 696 2.12 10.57 -26.41
N ILE A 697 2.69 9.53 -27.02
CA ILE A 697 2.20 8.16 -26.88
C ILE A 697 3.30 7.31 -26.28
N ASP A 698 2.93 6.61 -25.23
CA ASP A 698 3.69 5.55 -24.60
C ASP A 698 3.20 4.21 -25.15
N ILE A 699 4.10 3.44 -25.77
CA ILE A 699 3.82 2.12 -26.32
C ILE A 699 4.64 1.12 -25.50
N GLU A 700 3.95 0.33 -24.69
CA GLU A 700 4.57 -0.66 -23.82
C GLU A 700 4.35 -2.06 -24.40
N VAL A 701 5.41 -2.87 -24.42
CA VAL A 701 5.37 -4.26 -24.83
C VAL A 701 5.58 -5.10 -23.58
N ASP A 702 4.49 -5.59 -23.03
CA ASP A 702 4.51 -6.34 -21.78
C ASP A 702 5.11 -7.75 -22.02
N GLY A 703 6.44 -7.84 -21.86
CA GLY A 703 7.26 -9.05 -21.75
C GLY A 703 7.88 -9.16 -20.35
N ASP A 704 7.81 -10.34 -19.73
CA ASP A 704 7.76 -10.52 -18.27
C ASP A 704 9.12 -10.44 -17.54
N GLN A 705 9.90 -9.34 -17.66
CA GLN A 705 11.18 -9.22 -16.93
C GLN A 705 11.28 -8.24 -15.75
N TYR A 706 10.32 -7.38 -15.42
CA TYR A 706 10.46 -6.55 -14.19
C TYR A 706 9.20 -6.30 -13.36
N HIS A 707 8.24 -7.22 -13.33
CA HIS A 707 6.90 -6.89 -12.83
C HIS A 707 6.38 -7.83 -11.74
N ARG A 708 7.25 -8.17 -10.78
CA ARG A 708 6.84 -8.89 -9.55
C ARG A 708 7.42 -8.27 -8.30
N ASN A 709 6.57 -8.12 -7.29
CA ASN A 709 7.01 -8.00 -5.90
C ASN A 709 7.32 -9.40 -5.34
N PRO A 710 8.15 -9.50 -4.28
CA PRO A 710 8.50 -10.76 -3.61
C PRO A 710 7.32 -11.57 -3.05
N ASP A 711 6.11 -11.02 -3.01
CA ASP A 711 4.91 -11.62 -2.42
C ASP A 711 3.97 -12.30 -3.43
N GLY A 712 4.37 -12.42 -4.69
CA GLY A 712 3.59 -13.12 -5.71
C GLY A 712 2.36 -12.37 -6.24
N THR A 713 2.16 -11.09 -5.87
CA THR A 713 1.09 -10.25 -6.41
C THR A 713 1.55 -9.49 -7.67
N ARG A 714 0.78 -9.55 -8.77
CA ARG A 714 0.94 -8.63 -9.93
C ARG A 714 0.30 -7.26 -9.65
N LYS A 715 0.65 -6.30 -10.51
CA LYS A 715 0.67 -4.86 -10.29
C LYS A 715 -0.68 -4.13 -10.38
N HIS A 716 -1.06 -3.47 -9.30
CA HIS A 716 -1.74 -2.16 -9.38
C HIS A 716 -0.82 -1.05 -9.92
N ASP A 717 0.49 -1.26 -9.97
CA ASP A 717 1.47 -0.26 -10.44
C ASP A 717 1.37 0.08 -11.92
N ASP A 718 0.88 -0.80 -12.81
CA ASP A 718 0.73 -0.46 -14.23
C ASP A 718 -0.46 0.46 -14.49
N VAL A 719 -1.59 0.19 -13.83
CA VAL A 719 -2.74 1.10 -13.86
C VAL A 719 -2.35 2.49 -13.33
N TRP A 720 -1.54 2.56 -12.26
CA TRP A 720 -1.08 3.83 -11.71
C TRP A 720 0.06 4.49 -12.50
N ARG A 721 0.95 3.72 -13.13
CA ARG A 721 1.95 4.22 -14.09
C ARG A 721 1.26 4.90 -15.26
N ASP A 722 0.19 4.29 -15.75
CA ASP A 722 -0.63 4.80 -16.83
C ASP A 722 -1.36 6.06 -16.37
N ILE A 723 -1.96 6.06 -15.17
CA ILE A 723 -2.58 7.27 -14.59
C ILE A 723 -1.55 8.41 -14.42
N GLN A 724 -0.32 8.10 -13.99
CA GLN A 724 0.73 9.11 -13.80
C GLN A 724 1.23 9.66 -15.16
N LEU A 725 1.35 8.82 -16.18
CA LEU A 725 1.71 9.22 -17.54
C LEU A 725 0.58 10.00 -18.22
N GLN A 726 -0.65 9.54 -18.09
CA GLN A 726 -1.86 10.24 -18.54
C GLN A 726 -1.99 11.61 -17.88
N GLY A 727 -1.71 11.72 -16.58
CA GLY A 727 -1.63 12.99 -15.87
C GLY A 727 -0.53 13.93 -16.40
N ALA A 728 0.56 13.37 -16.95
CA ALA A 728 1.63 14.12 -17.62
C ALA A 728 1.39 14.34 -19.13
N GLY A 729 0.19 14.02 -19.62
CA GLY A 729 -0.25 14.23 -21.01
C GLY A 729 0.11 13.12 -21.99
N TRP A 730 0.45 11.91 -21.52
CA TRP A 730 0.75 10.76 -22.37
C TRP A 730 -0.48 9.88 -22.60
N LYS A 731 -0.72 9.44 -23.83
CA LYS A 731 -1.63 8.32 -24.14
C LYS A 731 -0.85 7.02 -24.02
N VAL A 732 -1.33 6.06 -23.23
CA VAL A 732 -0.66 4.77 -23.06
C VAL A 732 -1.35 3.68 -23.88
N VAL A 733 -0.58 2.93 -24.65
CA VAL A 733 -1.02 1.79 -25.46
C VAL A 733 -0.16 0.58 -25.11
N ARG A 734 -0.76 -0.47 -24.55
CA ARG A 734 -0.05 -1.68 -24.11
C ARG A 734 -0.37 -2.86 -25.02
N PHE A 735 0.66 -3.67 -25.30
CA PHE A 735 0.50 -4.94 -26.02
C PHE A 735 1.17 -6.08 -25.27
N TRP A 736 0.44 -7.18 -25.11
CA TRP A 736 1.05 -8.43 -24.68
C TRP A 736 1.79 -9.09 -25.84
N VAL A 737 2.87 -9.79 -25.51
CA VAL A 737 3.65 -10.58 -26.47
C VAL A 737 2.78 -11.49 -27.34
N TYR A 738 1.79 -12.19 -26.76
CA TYR A 738 0.92 -13.06 -27.53
C TYR A 738 0.04 -12.30 -28.55
N GLN A 739 -0.38 -11.06 -28.24
CA GLN A 739 -1.18 -10.24 -29.15
C GLN A 739 -0.34 -9.81 -30.36
N LEU A 740 0.91 -9.42 -30.11
CA LEU A 740 1.87 -9.12 -31.17
C LEU A 740 2.17 -10.35 -32.03
N ARG A 741 2.26 -11.53 -31.40
CA ARG A 741 2.52 -12.80 -32.10
C ARG A 741 1.36 -13.24 -32.99
N GLU A 742 0.13 -13.11 -32.51
CA GLU A 742 -1.06 -13.61 -33.21
C GLU A 742 -1.60 -12.62 -34.24
N ASP A 743 -1.57 -11.32 -33.95
CA ASP A 743 -2.11 -10.29 -34.83
C ASP A 743 -1.36 -8.95 -34.69
N MET A 744 -0.16 -8.91 -35.26
CA MET A 744 0.69 -7.72 -35.30
C MET A 744 0.01 -6.54 -36.03
N ASP A 745 -0.73 -6.80 -37.12
CA ASP A 745 -1.37 -5.75 -37.92
C ASP A 745 -2.48 -5.04 -37.13
N SER A 746 -3.30 -5.76 -36.36
CA SER A 746 -4.29 -5.17 -35.47
C SER A 746 -3.66 -4.32 -34.36
N CYS A 747 -2.53 -4.76 -33.81
CA CYS A 747 -1.77 -4.00 -32.81
C CYS A 747 -1.24 -2.67 -33.37
N ILE A 748 -0.66 -2.70 -34.57
CA ILE A 748 -0.20 -1.49 -35.27
C ILE A 748 -1.37 -0.54 -35.57
N ASN A 749 -2.51 -1.06 -36.03
CA ASN A 749 -3.69 -0.25 -36.30
C ASN A 749 -4.23 0.45 -35.04
N LYS A 750 -4.12 -0.16 -33.85
CA LYS A 750 -4.46 0.49 -32.57
C LYS A 750 -3.53 1.67 -32.27
N ILE A 751 -2.23 1.53 -32.49
CA ILE A 751 -1.25 2.62 -32.31
C ILE A 751 -1.58 3.78 -33.27
N ILE A 752 -1.87 3.48 -34.54
CA ILE A 752 -2.24 4.48 -35.55
C ILE A 752 -3.50 5.25 -35.13
N ARG A 753 -4.52 4.57 -34.60
CA ARG A 753 -5.74 5.22 -34.11
C ARG A 753 -5.45 6.15 -32.92
N ALA A 754 -4.62 5.71 -31.97
CA ALA A 754 -4.22 6.53 -30.82
C ALA A 754 -3.45 7.80 -31.27
N ASN A 755 -2.71 7.69 -32.37
CA ASN A 755 -1.94 8.78 -32.99
C ASN A 755 -2.80 9.77 -33.79
N ASN A 756 -3.97 9.36 -34.28
CA ASN A 756 -4.83 10.18 -35.14
C ASN A 756 -6.09 10.75 -34.45
N GLN A 757 -6.35 10.41 -33.18
CA GLN A 757 -7.49 10.96 -32.43
C GLN A 757 -7.15 12.34 -31.85
N GLU A 758 -7.75 13.38 -32.45
CA GLU A 758 -7.96 14.72 -31.84
C GLU A 758 -8.85 14.65 -30.60
#